data_AF-A0A958ED42-F1
#
_entry.id   AF-A0A958ED42-F1
#
_cell.length_a   1.000
_cell.length_b   1.000
_cell.length_c   1.000
_cell.angle_alpha   90.00
_cell.angle_beta   90.00
_cell.angle_gamma   90.00
#
_symmetry.space_group_name_H-M   'P 1'
#
loop_
_entity.id
_entity.type
_entity.pdbx_description
1 polymer ?
#
loop_
_entity_poly.entity_id
_entity_poly.type
_entity_poly.pdbx_seq_one_letter_code
_entity_poly.pdbx_strand_id
1 'polypeptide(L)'
;MLNFRALFLLILFLAVPLLADRSQSEQMVNRAWEAWDRGDKGEVLPLFEKAIAADSTNTRALLGLSLWYELHEQYKPAWGLFRRFLHQEKNPYPYLFATWTTPKMAVPDKKEMGVFPVWMDLVDHPDPTGTLQAMAFQELGDFYQRRGMLDSSRYYYEQTRALEDWTVCGPFDNISASGFERIFPPEGKYDFQKTYPGQSGVPAKWHKISAIRSDGWIDFRRYYAYDNAVYFGNTFVYSPRKQRAEIRVGTSGSLKVFLNDELILEYFDENNNDLDTYVVTADLQKGWNRLLIKCGYSEITQCNFMARVTDGQGQALEGIRYSSEPQKYSAKPGAEPRVRPNFAEQYFEEQIRLFPDQLENYVLLAHCYLRNDKAIEGELTLREAIRRAPGNPLLYQNIVEAYSRGEKFDEIATTMERLYDIDENLPFAIRFQYNRLMESEQFDRGEELLNRLREIVPGTAELAAEEIGFYSAKRDVPKIIESTETAYREFPDNWQIAATRAMISIQTTRAYGEAVEIYQKYLEKNYTINALSTLAETYLKASAVDLWLETAVKILELDPAATGYRYQMANTFTSLQRFDEARQYIQSAIDICPNSSVYWAQLGAIENGASRPEAAMVAYRNALMFNPANYDAREKLRELEGKKSIFSNFRTFTVEEMMAAAPGREAYPNDNALILFNNLNRVVYEKGASEMTEELLVKVFNASGIDDFKEYWIQHNGFNEDLTVEEAKVLKADGSEIEADVNGNHVVFKSLEENEFIYLKWRIKNYYSGKLSNHFWDQFFFNGFYPVARIRYSLLVPRGFTFNYKTQAMDLRPEKSNTADGTLYEWDLHDEPAVVYEYGMPILEDVGKVLYLSSIADWGFMVDWYQDLARNKTRSSYEIREQVEKLFAGRENLSETEKIKTIYNFITENIRYSSVSFRQSGLIPQKARDVLVSRIGDCKDVSTLAIAMLKEVGIDAHYVLVNTRDEGYNTNTLPSIAFNHCIAGVETKGGIQYLDLTANNFPFGSTPPMNEEAFSLLIKPGVSKTMHLLPEWFSSQNISRSSTVTIGEDNAIEVDLATVRTGTLAASLRQSFRDRAPEERKRTLMESLAGDYLNLKLYSLTLDNLEAVDQPLQYHYRFRVPDYLSAVESETEVFKFMRVPWTDNRESLQALSYEERTYPYYYWPGADTTREEIRITLPPGLEPVALGRDVSLSTPVADYQLNFTFSNGVIYGKRLFINKKQVVSPEDYRSFREFYNRVVREDSRQILLRQLRQNQ
;
A
#
# COMPACT_ATOMS: atom_id res chain seq x y z
N MET A 1 57.06 61.08 -11.41
CA MET A 1 56.25 60.21 -12.30
C MET A 1 56.98 58.95 -12.80
N LEU A 2 58.32 58.80 -12.70
CA LEU A 2 59.00 57.58 -13.18
C LEU A 2 58.94 56.35 -12.25
N ASN A 3 58.74 56.50 -10.93
CA ASN A 3 58.68 55.35 -10.01
C ASN A 3 57.35 54.59 -9.98
N PHE A 4 56.26 55.15 -10.53
CA PHE A 4 54.95 54.49 -10.52
C PHE A 4 54.78 53.50 -11.68
N ARG A 5 55.39 53.75 -12.85
CA ARG A 5 55.31 52.85 -14.02
C ARG A 5 56.14 51.58 -13.85
N ALA A 6 57.29 51.67 -13.18
CA ALA A 6 58.13 50.50 -12.91
C ALA A 6 57.48 49.55 -11.89
N LEU A 7 56.82 50.09 -10.85
CA LEU A 7 56.07 49.30 -9.88
C LEU A 7 54.83 48.64 -10.51
N PHE A 8 54.11 49.37 -11.40
CA PHE A 8 52.94 48.84 -12.10
C PHE A 8 53.29 47.73 -13.11
N LEU A 9 54.42 47.86 -13.82
CA LEU A 9 54.94 46.82 -14.72
C LEU A 9 55.48 45.60 -13.97
N LEU A 10 56.08 45.77 -12.79
CA LEU A 10 56.52 44.65 -11.94
C LEU A 10 55.32 43.87 -11.36
N ILE A 11 54.25 44.58 -10.96
CA ILE A 11 53.00 43.97 -10.50
C ILE A 11 52.29 43.22 -11.64
N LEU A 12 52.30 43.77 -12.87
CA LEU A 12 51.80 43.07 -14.06
C LEU A 12 52.65 41.85 -14.43
N PHE A 13 53.97 41.90 -14.33
CA PHE A 13 54.84 40.75 -14.61
C PHE A 13 54.80 39.65 -13.55
N LEU A 14 54.50 39.99 -12.28
CA LEU A 14 54.31 39.02 -11.19
C LEU A 14 52.88 38.45 -11.15
N ALA A 15 51.89 39.14 -11.70
CA ALA A 15 50.50 38.67 -11.75
C ALA A 15 50.21 37.70 -12.91
N VAL A 16 50.95 37.78 -14.03
CA VAL A 16 50.73 36.93 -15.21
C VAL A 16 50.99 35.43 -14.95
N PRO A 17 52.07 35.00 -14.22
CA PRO A 17 52.27 33.60 -13.87
C PRO A 17 51.15 33.07 -12.95
N LEU A 18 50.78 33.85 -11.92
CA LEU A 18 49.73 33.49 -10.97
C LEU A 18 48.35 33.32 -11.63
N LEU A 19 48.03 34.11 -12.66
CA LEU A 19 46.79 33.98 -13.43
C LEU A 19 46.81 32.79 -14.40
N ALA A 20 47.98 32.46 -14.96
CA ALA A 20 48.15 31.30 -15.83
C ALA A 20 48.02 29.98 -15.05
N ASP A 21 48.63 29.89 -13.86
CA ASP A 21 48.60 28.71 -13.00
C ASP A 21 47.17 28.41 -12.51
N ARG A 22 46.39 29.46 -12.18
CA ARG A 22 44.97 29.33 -11.81
C ARG A 22 44.09 28.82 -12.94
N SER A 23 44.26 29.38 -14.15
CA SER A 23 43.52 28.92 -15.32
C SER A 23 43.87 27.48 -15.68
N GLN A 24 45.12 27.07 -15.47
CA GLN A 24 45.58 25.71 -15.72
C GLN A 24 45.01 24.72 -14.69
N SER A 25 44.95 25.12 -13.41
CA SER A 25 44.33 24.34 -12.34
C SER A 25 42.84 24.07 -12.63
N GLU A 26 42.05 25.08 -13.01
CA GLU A 26 40.63 24.90 -13.38
C GLU A 26 40.42 23.96 -14.57
N GLN A 27 41.28 24.03 -15.59
CA GLN A 27 41.22 23.09 -16.71
C GLN A 27 41.51 21.65 -16.27
N MET A 28 42.44 21.45 -15.32
CA MET A 28 42.71 20.14 -14.75
C MET A 28 41.52 19.60 -13.95
N VAL A 29 40.81 20.45 -13.21
CA VAL A 29 39.58 20.08 -12.49
C VAL A 29 38.49 19.60 -13.45
N ASN A 30 38.21 20.37 -14.52
CA ASN A 30 37.19 19.96 -15.50
C ASN A 30 37.58 18.64 -16.18
N ARG A 31 38.85 18.47 -16.54
CA ARG A 31 39.37 17.21 -17.09
C ARG A 31 39.27 16.05 -16.09
N ALA A 32 39.43 16.31 -14.79
CA ALA A 32 39.28 15.28 -13.76
C ALA A 32 37.82 14.78 -13.69
N TRP A 33 36.84 15.68 -13.71
CA TRP A 33 35.42 15.34 -13.76
C TRP A 33 35.03 14.59 -15.05
N GLU A 34 35.55 15.03 -16.21
CA GLU A 34 35.35 14.32 -17.48
C GLU A 34 36.01 12.94 -17.49
N ALA A 35 37.23 12.81 -16.94
CA ALA A 35 37.91 11.52 -16.81
C ALA A 35 37.13 10.58 -15.89
N TRP A 36 36.53 11.12 -14.82
CA TRP A 36 35.70 10.35 -13.90
C TRP A 36 34.45 9.81 -14.59
N ASP A 37 33.80 10.62 -15.44
CA ASP A 37 32.64 10.18 -16.24
C ASP A 37 33.02 9.14 -17.31
N ARG A 38 34.19 9.27 -17.96
CA ARG A 38 34.66 8.28 -18.95
C ARG A 38 35.14 6.95 -18.34
N GLY A 39 35.25 6.87 -17.01
CA GLY A 39 35.82 5.71 -16.32
C GLY A 39 37.35 5.60 -16.41
N ASP A 40 38.05 6.71 -16.72
CA ASP A 40 39.52 6.78 -16.77
C ASP A 40 40.12 6.87 -15.35
N LYS A 41 39.90 5.83 -14.52
CA LYS A 41 40.18 5.81 -13.07
C LYS A 41 41.61 6.21 -12.70
N GLY A 42 42.58 5.82 -13.53
CA GLY A 42 44.00 6.13 -13.33
C GLY A 42 44.36 7.61 -13.54
N GLU A 43 43.49 8.42 -14.14
CA GLU A 43 43.71 9.85 -14.38
C GLU A 43 42.98 10.77 -13.38
N VAL A 44 41.88 10.32 -12.78
CA VAL A 44 41.04 11.16 -11.89
C VAL A 44 41.84 11.72 -10.72
N LEU A 45 42.44 10.84 -9.91
CA LEU A 45 43.21 11.22 -8.73
C LEU A 45 44.43 12.11 -9.11
N PRO A 46 45.30 11.73 -10.07
CA PRO A 46 46.42 12.58 -10.47
C PRO A 46 46.02 13.94 -11.03
N LEU A 47 44.87 14.08 -11.70
CA LEU A 47 44.41 15.36 -12.23
C LEU A 47 43.99 16.31 -11.10
N PHE A 48 43.24 15.83 -10.11
CA PHE A 48 42.90 16.63 -8.94
C PHE A 48 44.15 17.01 -8.12
N GLU A 49 45.07 16.07 -7.89
CA GLU A 49 46.33 16.34 -7.19
C GLU A 49 47.19 17.39 -7.92
N LYS A 50 47.31 17.29 -9.24
CA LYS A 50 48.03 18.27 -10.07
C LYS A 50 47.33 19.64 -10.05
N ALA A 51 46.00 19.67 -10.06
CA ALA A 51 45.24 20.91 -9.95
C ALA A 51 45.51 21.62 -8.61
N ILE A 52 45.55 20.87 -7.50
CA ILE A 52 45.90 21.38 -6.17
C ILE A 52 47.37 21.79 -6.10
N ALA A 53 48.27 21.08 -6.79
CA ALA A 53 49.69 21.47 -6.84
C ALA A 53 49.91 22.77 -7.63
N ALA A 54 49.16 22.98 -8.72
CA ALA A 54 49.20 24.20 -9.53
C ALA A 54 48.55 25.40 -8.82
N ASP A 55 47.44 25.17 -8.12
CA ASP A 55 46.81 26.16 -7.22
C ASP A 55 46.31 25.48 -5.95
N SER A 56 47.08 25.63 -4.87
CA SER A 56 46.73 25.05 -3.57
C SER A 56 45.49 25.68 -2.91
N THR A 57 44.97 26.76 -3.50
CA THR A 57 43.75 27.46 -3.11
C THR A 57 42.52 27.13 -3.96
N ASN A 58 42.63 26.21 -4.93
CA ASN A 58 41.51 25.80 -5.77
C ASN A 58 40.48 24.97 -4.99
N THR A 59 39.35 25.58 -4.67
CA THR A 59 38.31 24.95 -3.85
C THR A 59 37.56 23.83 -4.58
N ARG A 60 37.33 23.93 -5.90
CA ARG A 60 36.73 22.83 -6.69
C ARG A 60 37.64 21.61 -6.73
N ALA A 61 38.95 21.81 -6.84
CA ALA A 61 39.92 20.71 -6.83
C ALA A 61 39.95 19.99 -5.47
N LEU A 62 39.94 20.74 -4.37
CA LEU A 62 39.90 20.17 -3.01
C LEU A 62 38.60 19.41 -2.74
N LEU A 63 37.45 19.98 -3.13
CA LEU A 63 36.14 19.35 -2.97
C LEU A 63 36.01 18.08 -3.82
N GLY A 64 36.40 18.15 -5.11
CA GLY A 64 36.36 16.99 -6.01
C GLY A 64 37.21 15.83 -5.50
N LEU A 65 38.43 16.11 -5.02
CA LEU A 65 39.29 15.10 -4.42
C LEU A 65 38.74 14.54 -3.10
N SER A 66 38.12 15.39 -2.28
CA SER A 66 37.44 14.97 -1.05
C SER A 66 36.30 14.00 -1.33
N LEU A 67 35.44 14.32 -2.32
CA LEU A 67 34.34 13.45 -2.78
C LEU A 67 34.87 12.13 -3.34
N TRP A 68 36.00 12.16 -4.05
CA TRP A 68 36.65 10.95 -4.55
C TRP A 68 37.08 10.03 -3.40
N TYR A 69 37.77 10.56 -2.38
CA TYR A 69 38.17 9.76 -1.23
C TYR A 69 36.97 9.24 -0.43
N GLU A 70 35.91 10.03 -0.31
CA GLU A 70 34.67 9.62 0.35
C GLU A 70 33.98 8.46 -0.38
N LEU A 71 33.92 8.50 -1.72
CA LEU A 71 33.41 7.41 -2.55
C LEU A 71 34.18 6.08 -2.32
N HIS A 72 35.47 6.18 -2.00
CA HIS A 72 36.35 5.04 -1.73
C HIS A 72 36.50 4.75 -0.23
N GLU A 73 35.63 5.31 0.62
CA GLU A 73 35.59 5.12 2.08
C GLU A 73 36.88 5.51 2.82
N GLN A 74 37.70 6.36 2.21
CA GLN A 74 38.89 6.93 2.81
C GLN A 74 38.52 8.23 3.54
N TYR A 75 37.72 8.12 4.59
CA TYR A 75 37.09 9.27 5.26
C TYR A 75 38.09 10.24 5.89
N LYS A 76 39.23 9.75 6.40
CA LYS A 76 40.25 10.61 7.05
C LYS A 76 40.95 11.54 6.02
N PRO A 77 41.47 11.04 4.89
CA PRO A 77 41.90 11.90 3.78
C PRO A 77 40.80 12.82 3.25
N ALA A 78 39.57 12.30 3.07
CA ALA A 78 38.43 13.08 2.59
C ALA A 78 38.15 14.29 3.51
N TRP A 79 38.10 14.06 4.83
CA TRP A 79 37.93 15.11 5.83
C TRP A 79 39.07 16.12 5.82
N GLY A 80 40.33 15.67 5.73
CA GLY A 80 41.50 16.55 5.69
C GLY A 80 41.45 17.54 4.52
N LEU A 81 41.01 17.09 3.35
CA LEU A 81 40.81 17.93 2.17
C LEU A 81 39.60 18.84 2.30
N PHE A 82 38.48 18.32 2.82
CA PHE A 82 37.28 19.12 3.03
C PHE A 82 37.52 20.24 4.05
N ARG A 83 38.25 19.96 5.14
CA ARG A 83 38.65 20.98 6.12
C ARG A 83 39.49 22.08 5.47
N ARG A 84 40.45 21.72 4.58
CA ARG A 84 41.21 22.72 3.81
C ARG A 84 40.31 23.54 2.90
N PHE A 85 39.35 22.89 2.24
CA PHE A 85 38.33 23.55 1.43
C PHE A 85 37.54 24.58 2.26
N LEU A 86 37.04 24.19 3.44
CA LEU A 86 36.29 25.09 4.32
C LEU A 86 37.08 26.33 4.74
N HIS A 87 38.40 26.21 4.95
CA HIS A 87 39.26 27.33 5.29
C HIS A 87 39.53 28.29 4.10
N GLN A 88 39.34 27.84 2.87
CA GLN A 88 39.64 28.61 1.66
C GLN A 88 38.38 29.15 0.97
N GLU A 89 37.25 28.46 1.14
CA GLU A 89 35.97 28.86 0.56
C GLU A 89 35.47 30.16 1.21
N LYS A 90 34.97 31.09 0.39
CA LYS A 90 34.49 32.39 0.87
C LYS A 90 33.19 32.26 1.65
N ASN A 91 32.35 31.30 1.26
CA ASN A 91 31.09 30.99 1.93
C ASN A 91 31.02 29.49 2.22
N PRO A 92 31.64 29.01 3.32
CA PRO A 92 31.70 27.58 3.64
C PRO A 92 30.35 27.01 4.14
N TYR A 93 29.41 27.86 4.55
CA TYR A 93 28.20 27.43 5.26
C TYR A 93 27.25 26.55 4.43
N PRO A 94 26.92 26.84 3.15
CA PRO A 94 26.08 25.94 2.34
C PRO A 94 26.70 24.55 2.16
N TYR A 95 28.01 24.48 2.01
CA TYR A 95 28.75 23.21 1.88
C TYR A 95 28.76 22.42 3.20
N LEU A 96 28.91 23.10 4.33
CA LEU A 96 28.76 22.47 5.65
C LEU A 96 27.35 21.91 5.83
N PHE A 97 26.31 22.66 5.48
CA PHE A 97 24.93 22.20 5.57
C PHE A 97 24.68 20.96 4.71
N ALA A 98 25.07 21.00 3.43
CA ALA A 98 24.92 19.89 2.50
C ALA A 98 25.62 18.63 3.01
N THR A 99 26.86 18.76 3.49
CA THR A 99 27.67 17.60 3.85
C THR A 99 27.49 17.10 5.28
N TRP A 100 26.66 17.76 6.10
CA TRP A 100 26.64 17.56 7.55
C TRP A 100 26.37 16.12 8.01
N THR A 101 25.53 15.37 7.28
CA THR A 101 25.23 13.94 7.55
C THR A 101 26.07 12.95 6.75
N THR A 102 27.03 13.43 5.95
CA THR A 102 27.85 12.55 5.12
C THR A 102 28.90 11.79 5.95
N PRO A 103 29.29 10.57 5.58
CA PRO A 103 30.22 9.75 6.37
C PRO A 103 31.54 10.42 6.74
N LYS A 104 32.09 11.29 5.88
CA LYS A 104 33.32 12.05 6.22
C LYS A 104 33.16 12.97 7.44
N MET A 105 31.93 13.40 7.73
CA MET A 105 31.62 14.23 8.91
C MET A 105 31.49 13.41 10.19
N ALA A 106 31.37 12.09 10.09
CA ALA A 106 31.24 11.19 11.22
C ALA A 106 32.59 10.74 11.82
N VAL A 107 33.74 11.16 11.24
CA VAL A 107 35.09 10.76 11.69
C VAL A 107 35.36 11.28 13.11
N PRO A 108 35.25 10.43 14.15
CA PRO A 108 35.40 10.87 15.53
C PRO A 108 36.85 10.68 15.92
N ASP A 109 37.67 11.72 15.82
CA ASP A 109 39.01 11.72 16.41
C ASP A 109 39.16 12.85 17.44
N LYS A 110 40.13 12.69 18.33
CA LYS A 110 40.47 13.59 19.45
C LYS A 110 40.44 15.06 19.01
N LYS A 111 40.22 15.93 20.01
CA LYS A 111 40.02 17.40 19.98
C LYS A 111 40.77 18.25 18.93
N GLU A 112 41.78 17.74 18.22
CA GLU A 112 42.65 18.51 17.32
C GLU A 112 42.56 18.11 15.83
N MET A 113 42.00 16.94 15.47
CA MET A 113 42.03 16.44 14.08
C MET A 113 40.69 15.97 13.47
N GLY A 114 39.61 15.84 14.26
CA GLY A 114 38.25 15.45 13.78
C GLY A 114 37.34 16.64 13.41
N VAL A 115 36.02 16.40 13.34
CA VAL A 115 34.98 17.42 13.06
C VAL A 115 34.68 18.32 14.27
N PHE A 116 34.97 17.85 15.48
CA PHE A 116 34.74 18.58 16.74
C PHE A 116 35.19 20.06 16.74
N PRO A 117 36.39 20.44 16.23
CA PRO A 117 36.80 21.84 16.15
C PRO A 117 35.89 22.71 15.28
N VAL A 118 35.25 22.13 14.25
CA VAL A 118 34.30 22.87 13.40
C VAL A 118 33.01 23.15 14.17
N TRP A 119 32.52 22.21 14.96
CA TRP A 119 31.36 22.46 15.83
C TRP A 119 31.68 23.54 16.87
N MET A 120 32.86 23.47 17.51
CA MET A 120 33.28 24.51 18.46
C MET A 120 33.44 25.88 17.79
N ASP A 121 34.01 25.94 16.58
CA ASP A 121 34.13 27.19 15.83
C ASP A 121 32.76 27.78 15.46
N LEU A 122 31.78 26.95 15.06
CA LEU A 122 30.41 27.40 14.79
C LEU A 122 29.70 27.91 16.06
N VAL A 123 30.04 27.36 17.23
CA VAL A 123 29.54 27.85 18.52
C VAL A 123 30.09 29.25 18.82
N ASP A 124 31.38 29.47 18.64
CA ASP A 124 32.04 30.76 18.92
C ASP A 124 31.78 31.81 17.82
N HIS A 125 31.63 31.36 16.57
CA HIS A 125 31.46 32.16 15.36
C HIS A 125 30.24 31.66 14.54
N PRO A 126 29.01 32.11 14.89
CA PRO A 126 27.80 31.64 14.24
C PRO A 126 27.76 31.90 12.74
N ASP A 127 27.12 30.99 12.00
CA ASP A 127 26.76 31.23 10.61
C ASP A 127 25.73 32.38 10.50
N PRO A 128 25.62 33.07 9.35
CA PRO A 128 24.72 34.20 9.17
C PRO A 128 23.23 33.92 9.46
N THR A 129 22.83 32.65 9.42
CA THR A 129 21.46 32.23 9.73
C THR A 129 21.31 31.69 11.15
N GLY A 130 22.40 31.36 11.84
CA GLY A 130 22.40 30.70 13.16
C GLY A 130 21.84 29.27 13.16
N THR A 131 21.65 28.67 11.98
CA THR A 131 21.14 27.30 11.83
C THR A 131 22.24 26.28 12.10
N LEU A 132 23.41 26.47 11.49
CA LEU A 132 24.56 25.58 11.70
C LEU A 132 25.11 25.69 13.12
N GLN A 133 25.03 26.88 13.75
CA GLN A 133 25.35 27.02 15.17
C GLN A 133 24.43 26.16 16.04
N ALA A 134 23.11 26.17 15.78
CA ALA A 134 22.17 25.34 16.53
C ALA A 134 22.38 23.84 16.31
N MET A 135 22.69 23.45 15.07
CA MET A 135 23.09 22.09 14.74
C MET A 135 24.39 21.69 15.47
N ALA A 136 25.39 22.57 15.53
CA ALA A 136 26.62 22.33 16.27
C ALA A 136 26.36 22.15 17.78
N PHE A 137 25.44 22.91 18.36
CA PHE A 137 25.01 22.71 19.75
C PHE A 137 24.38 21.33 19.97
N GLN A 138 23.53 20.86 19.05
CA GLN A 138 22.96 19.52 19.13
C GLN A 138 24.04 18.43 19.02
N GLU A 139 24.96 18.53 18.05
CA GLU A 139 26.07 17.57 17.88
C GLU A 139 27.01 17.52 19.10
N LEU A 140 27.27 18.67 19.73
CA LEU A 140 28.06 18.74 20.96
C LEU A 140 27.30 18.08 22.12
N GLY A 141 26.00 18.35 22.25
CA GLY A 141 25.14 17.69 23.24
C GLY A 141 25.21 16.17 23.13
N ASP A 142 25.04 15.65 21.90
CA ASP A 142 25.14 14.23 21.57
C ASP A 142 26.54 13.66 21.84
N PHE A 143 27.60 14.39 21.47
CA PHE A 143 28.98 14.00 21.70
C PHE A 143 29.30 13.82 23.18
N TYR A 144 28.87 14.76 24.02
CA TYR A 144 29.07 14.66 25.47
C TYR A 144 28.18 13.58 26.10
N GLN A 145 26.94 13.40 25.61
CA GLN A 145 26.05 12.33 26.07
C GLN A 145 26.65 10.95 25.82
N ARG A 146 27.16 10.71 24.60
CA ARG A 146 27.83 9.45 24.20
C ARG A 146 29.08 9.13 25.04
N ARG A 147 29.58 10.07 25.84
CA ARG A 147 30.73 9.89 26.76
C ARG A 147 30.33 9.90 28.24
N GLY A 148 29.03 9.86 28.54
CA GLY A 148 28.51 9.91 29.91
C GLY A 148 28.68 11.26 30.60
N MET A 149 29.02 12.32 29.86
CA MET A 149 29.23 13.68 30.39
C MET A 149 27.90 14.46 30.37
N LEU A 150 26.93 14.00 31.16
CA LEU A 150 25.53 14.45 31.07
C LEU A 150 25.33 15.95 31.38
N ASP A 151 26.11 16.53 32.29
CA ASP A 151 26.03 17.98 32.59
C ASP A 151 26.47 18.83 31.41
N SER A 152 27.56 18.43 30.73
CA SER A 152 28.03 19.11 29.51
C SER A 152 27.04 18.92 28.37
N SER A 153 26.49 17.71 28.23
CA SER A 153 25.47 17.41 27.24
C SER A 153 24.25 18.33 27.39
N ARG A 154 23.70 18.40 28.61
CA ARG A 154 22.56 19.28 28.94
C ARG A 154 22.85 20.74 28.63
N TYR A 155 24.03 21.25 29.01
CA TYR A 155 24.42 22.63 28.71
C TYR A 155 24.33 22.96 27.22
N TYR A 156 24.85 22.07 26.36
CA TYR A 156 24.84 22.29 24.91
C TYR A 156 23.43 22.14 24.31
N TYR A 157 22.64 21.16 24.75
CA TYR A 157 21.24 21.07 24.32
C TYR A 157 20.44 22.32 24.69
N GLU A 158 20.62 22.87 25.89
CA GLU A 158 19.98 24.13 26.31
C GLU A 158 20.36 25.32 25.39
N GLN A 159 21.57 25.31 24.80
CA GLN A 159 22.00 26.36 23.87
C GLN A 159 21.30 26.30 22.50
N THR A 160 20.65 25.19 22.14
CA THR A 160 19.79 25.13 20.95
C THR A 160 18.60 26.09 21.06
N ARG A 161 18.20 26.43 22.30
CA ARG A 161 17.09 27.31 22.67
C ARG A 161 15.73 26.77 22.24
N ALA A 162 15.59 25.45 22.24
CA ALA A 162 14.29 24.80 22.09
C ALA A 162 13.30 25.31 23.15
N LEU A 163 12.03 25.47 22.76
CA LEU A 163 10.94 25.66 23.70
C LEU A 163 10.61 24.30 24.32
N GLU A 164 10.55 24.22 25.65
CA GLU A 164 10.40 22.93 26.36
C GLU A 164 9.08 22.79 27.14
N ASP A 165 8.43 23.90 27.50
CA ASP A 165 7.19 23.88 28.29
C ASP A 165 5.96 23.88 27.37
N TRP A 166 5.44 22.69 27.11
CA TRP A 166 4.32 22.45 26.21
C TRP A 166 3.14 21.75 26.90
N THR A 167 1.94 22.08 26.42
CA THR A 167 0.79 21.17 26.53
C THR A 167 0.58 20.47 25.20
N VAL A 168 0.16 19.21 25.23
CA VAL A 168 -0.13 18.42 24.03
C VAL A 168 -1.58 17.95 24.01
N CYS A 169 -2.15 17.77 22.82
CA CYS A 169 -3.51 17.23 22.63
C CYS A 169 -3.61 16.31 21.40
N GLY A 170 -4.31 15.19 21.56
CA GLY A 170 -4.57 14.18 20.55
C GLY A 170 -5.07 12.89 21.21
N PRO A 171 -5.18 11.78 20.47
CA PRO A 171 -5.05 11.69 19.00
C PRO A 171 -6.32 12.15 18.29
N PHE A 172 -6.18 12.67 17.07
CA PHE A 172 -7.28 12.94 16.13
C PHE A 172 -7.10 12.12 14.86
N ASP A 173 -8.17 11.71 14.18
CA ASP A 173 -8.06 10.86 12.97
C ASP A 173 -7.16 11.50 11.89
N ASN A 174 -6.20 10.74 11.37
CA ASN A 174 -5.35 11.11 10.24
C ASN A 174 -5.24 10.00 9.19
N ILE A 175 -6.18 9.06 9.11
CA ILE A 175 -6.08 7.90 8.22
C ILE A 175 -5.68 8.34 6.80
N SER A 176 -4.60 7.73 6.29
CA SER A 176 -4.03 8.09 4.98
C SER A 176 -3.66 9.58 4.84
N ALA A 177 -3.14 10.17 5.93
CA ALA A 177 -2.77 11.58 6.10
C ALA A 177 -3.93 12.60 5.97
N SER A 178 -5.20 12.16 5.96
CA SER A 178 -6.35 13.03 5.63
C SER A 178 -6.69 14.06 6.71
N GLY A 179 -6.32 13.78 7.94
CA GLY A 179 -6.52 14.66 9.10
C GLY A 179 -5.71 15.95 9.03
N PHE A 180 -4.62 15.98 8.27
CA PHE A 180 -3.77 17.16 8.17
C PHE A 180 -4.53 18.39 7.63
N GLU A 181 -5.38 18.22 6.61
CA GLU A 181 -6.19 19.31 6.06
C GLU A 181 -7.40 19.64 6.93
N ARG A 182 -7.93 18.66 7.66
CA ARG A 182 -9.12 18.83 8.49
C ARG A 182 -8.85 19.82 9.61
N ILE A 183 -9.75 20.79 9.79
CA ILE A 183 -9.70 21.72 10.91
C ILE A 183 -10.21 21.00 12.15
N PHE A 184 -9.34 20.76 13.13
CA PHE A 184 -9.73 20.21 14.42
C PHE A 184 -9.98 21.31 15.45
N PRO A 185 -10.83 21.07 16.47
CA PRO A 185 -11.12 22.07 17.49
C PRO A 185 -9.89 22.71 18.18
N PRO A 186 -8.77 21.99 18.44
CA PRO A 186 -7.54 22.60 18.98
C PRO A 186 -6.92 23.74 18.15
N GLU A 187 -7.20 23.81 16.85
CA GLU A 187 -6.77 24.91 15.97
C GLU A 187 -7.49 26.23 16.29
N GLY A 188 -8.70 26.13 16.86
CA GLY A 188 -9.43 27.27 17.40
C GLY A 188 -8.90 27.71 18.75
N LYS A 189 -9.71 28.44 19.53
CA LYS A 189 -9.33 28.99 20.84
C LYS A 189 -8.85 27.90 21.83
N TYR A 190 -7.72 28.15 22.49
CA TYR A 190 -7.18 27.28 23.53
C TYR A 190 -8.10 27.18 24.76
N ASP A 191 -8.37 25.95 25.19
CA ASP A 191 -9.09 25.63 26.42
C ASP A 191 -8.52 24.34 27.02
N PHE A 192 -7.75 24.46 28.10
CA PHE A 192 -7.08 23.34 28.77
C PHE A 192 -8.03 22.34 29.43
N GLN A 193 -9.23 22.78 29.83
CA GLN A 193 -10.19 21.92 30.52
C GLN A 193 -11.08 21.15 29.55
N LYS A 194 -11.12 21.55 28.29
CA LYS A 194 -11.99 20.97 27.28
C LYS A 194 -11.50 19.59 26.82
N THR A 195 -12.44 18.66 26.73
CA THR A 195 -12.26 17.35 26.11
C THR A 195 -12.92 17.35 24.73
N TYR A 196 -12.23 16.78 23.76
CA TYR A 196 -12.66 16.68 22.36
C TYR A 196 -12.90 15.21 21.98
N PRO A 197 -13.78 14.93 21.01
CA PRO A 197 -13.81 13.63 20.37
C PRO A 197 -12.53 13.45 19.55
N GLY A 198 -11.69 12.50 19.95
CA GLY A 198 -10.48 12.11 19.24
C GLY A 198 -10.70 10.90 18.33
N GLN A 199 -9.59 10.34 17.85
CA GLN A 199 -9.54 9.16 16.99
C GLN A 199 -10.31 7.99 17.60
N SER A 200 -11.14 7.30 16.81
CA SER A 200 -11.93 6.13 17.25
C SER A 200 -12.78 6.37 18.53
N GLY A 201 -13.20 7.61 18.81
CA GLY A 201 -13.96 7.94 20.02
C GLY A 201 -13.12 8.01 21.31
N VAL A 202 -11.79 7.98 21.20
CA VAL A 202 -10.87 8.22 22.31
C VAL A 202 -10.96 9.69 22.73
N PRO A 203 -11.16 10.00 24.02
CA PRO A 203 -11.19 11.39 24.48
C PRO A 203 -9.83 12.07 24.29
N ALA A 204 -9.78 13.11 23.44
CA ALA A 204 -8.60 13.94 23.28
C ALA A 204 -8.67 15.13 24.24
N LYS A 205 -7.67 15.29 25.11
CA LYS A 205 -7.60 16.39 26.08
C LYS A 205 -6.19 16.97 26.12
N TRP A 206 -6.12 18.28 26.34
CA TRP A 206 -4.85 18.93 26.66
C TRP A 206 -4.30 18.38 27.97
N HIS A 207 -3.03 17.99 27.95
CA HIS A 207 -2.28 17.69 29.16
C HIS A 207 -0.87 18.26 29.04
N LYS A 208 -0.28 18.57 30.20
CA LYS A 208 1.10 19.04 30.27
C LYS A 208 2.04 17.85 30.15
N ILE A 209 3.10 17.97 29.36
CA ILE A 209 4.13 16.94 29.29
C ILE A 209 4.97 16.94 30.57
N SER A 210 5.16 15.76 31.17
CA SER A 210 5.83 15.59 32.46
C SER A 210 7.34 15.33 32.33
N ALA A 211 7.79 14.87 31.16
CA ALA A 211 9.18 14.67 30.81
C ALA A 211 9.38 14.94 29.31
N ILE A 212 10.53 15.47 28.93
CA ILE A 212 10.95 15.68 27.53
C ILE A 212 12.22 14.90 27.24
N ARG A 213 12.51 14.72 25.95
CA ARG A 213 13.84 14.26 25.53
C ARG A 213 14.88 15.32 25.89
N SER A 214 16.08 14.86 26.24
CA SER A 214 17.19 15.74 26.65
C SER A 214 17.63 16.71 25.56
N ASP A 215 17.36 16.39 24.29
CA ASP A 215 17.67 17.19 23.10
C ASP A 215 16.60 18.26 22.77
N GLY A 216 15.53 18.37 23.56
CA GLY A 216 14.48 19.38 23.39
C GLY A 216 13.41 19.02 22.34
N TRP A 217 13.51 17.86 21.68
CA TRP A 217 12.50 17.40 20.74
C TRP A 217 11.25 16.87 21.46
N ILE A 218 10.07 17.31 21.00
CA ILE A 218 8.77 16.84 21.47
C ILE A 218 8.32 15.69 20.57
N ASP A 219 8.55 14.46 21.00
CA ASP A 219 8.16 13.24 20.27
C ASP A 219 6.78 12.74 20.74
N PHE A 220 5.76 12.94 19.90
CA PHE A 220 4.36 12.61 20.24
C PHE A 220 4.16 11.13 20.55
N ARG A 221 4.99 10.24 19.99
CA ARG A 221 4.93 8.79 20.25
C ARG A 221 5.29 8.43 21.70
N ARG A 222 5.91 9.35 22.45
CA ARG A 222 6.18 9.17 23.89
C ARG A 222 4.94 9.42 24.74
N TYR A 223 4.05 10.28 24.28
CA TYR A 223 2.87 10.74 25.02
C TYR A 223 1.57 10.12 24.54
N TYR A 224 1.59 9.46 23.37
CA TYR A 224 0.43 8.85 22.73
C TYR A 224 0.77 7.48 22.15
N ALA A 225 -0.13 6.50 22.34
CA ALA A 225 0.01 5.13 21.85
C ALA A 225 -0.72 4.88 20.52
N TYR A 226 -0.91 5.91 19.70
CA TYR A 226 -1.75 5.84 18.49
C TYR A 226 -0.96 6.22 17.25
N ASP A 227 -1.25 5.51 16.15
CA ASP A 227 -0.81 5.86 14.80
C ASP A 227 -1.96 6.50 14.01
N ASN A 228 -1.71 6.82 12.74
CA ASN A 228 -2.72 7.40 11.85
C ASN A 228 -3.43 8.59 12.50
N ALA A 229 -2.64 9.45 13.15
CA ALA A 229 -3.13 10.47 14.06
C ALA A 229 -2.56 11.85 13.76
N VAL A 230 -3.36 12.87 14.08
CA VAL A 230 -2.93 14.26 14.21
C VAL A 230 -2.76 14.58 15.68
N TYR A 231 -1.67 15.28 15.99
CA TYR A 231 -1.31 15.76 17.30
C TYR A 231 -1.10 17.27 17.32
N PHE A 232 -1.31 17.87 18.48
CA PHE A 232 -1.12 19.29 18.70
C PHE A 232 -0.17 19.55 19.86
N GLY A 233 0.76 20.49 19.69
CA GLY A 233 1.57 21.09 20.74
C GLY A 233 1.21 22.56 20.91
N ASN A 234 0.93 22.99 22.13
CA ASN A 234 0.61 24.39 22.46
C ASN A 234 1.52 24.95 23.57
N THR A 235 2.07 26.14 23.32
CA THR A 235 2.75 26.96 24.33
C THR A 235 2.41 28.44 24.13
N PHE A 236 2.74 29.28 25.11
CA PHE A 236 2.61 30.74 25.02
C PHE A 236 3.98 31.39 25.13
N VAL A 237 4.28 32.34 24.24
CA VAL A 237 5.53 33.09 24.18
C VAL A 237 5.28 34.55 24.58
N TYR A 238 5.86 34.96 25.71
CA TYR A 238 5.84 36.34 26.18
C TYR A 238 6.89 37.16 25.45
N SER A 239 6.50 38.33 24.94
CA SER A 239 7.41 39.34 24.42
C SER A 239 7.24 40.67 25.17
N PRO A 240 8.33 41.30 25.66
CA PRO A 240 8.26 42.56 26.42
C PRO A 240 7.82 43.76 25.56
N ARG A 241 7.99 43.66 24.24
CA ARG A 241 7.64 44.68 23.24
C ARG A 241 7.12 44.02 21.96
N LYS A 242 6.48 44.79 21.08
CA LYS A 242 6.27 44.31 19.71
C LYS A 242 7.64 44.22 19.04
N GLN A 243 8.03 43.04 18.58
CA GLN A 243 9.32 42.82 17.92
C GLN A 243 9.22 41.71 16.88
N ARG A 244 10.04 41.83 15.85
CA ARG A 244 10.18 40.82 14.81
C ARG A 244 10.92 39.61 15.37
N ALA A 245 10.44 38.43 15.03
CA ALA A 245 11.04 37.16 15.40
C ALA A 245 11.03 36.21 14.20
N GLU A 246 11.89 35.22 14.24
CA GLU A 246 11.79 34.03 13.42
C GLU A 246 11.28 32.88 14.29
N ILE A 247 10.20 32.25 13.85
CA ILE A 247 9.73 30.98 14.39
C ILE A 247 10.37 29.90 13.54
N ARG A 248 11.18 29.05 14.18
CA ARG A 248 11.98 28.04 13.52
C ARG A 248 11.54 26.67 14.00
N VAL A 249 11.24 25.77 13.08
CA VAL A 249 10.65 24.47 13.37
C VAL A 249 11.32 23.37 12.56
N GLY A 250 11.73 22.32 13.27
CA GLY A 250 12.01 20.99 12.71
C GLY A 250 10.87 20.03 13.05
N THR A 251 10.63 19.03 12.21
CA THR A 251 9.49 18.11 12.37
C THR A 251 9.77 16.77 11.71
N SER A 252 9.35 15.68 12.36
CA SER A 252 8.97 14.45 11.68
C SER A 252 7.46 14.43 11.54
N GLY A 253 6.98 14.36 10.30
CA GLY A 253 5.55 14.36 9.97
C GLY A 253 5.13 15.64 9.27
N SER A 254 3.86 15.71 8.90
CA SER A 254 3.28 16.90 8.27
C SER A 254 3.16 18.02 9.31
N LEU A 255 3.28 19.28 8.92
CA LEU A 255 3.40 20.40 9.86
C LEU A 255 2.45 21.56 9.53
N LYS A 256 1.72 22.05 10.53
CA LYS A 256 1.18 23.42 10.54
C LYS A 256 1.62 24.17 11.78
N VAL A 257 2.01 25.43 11.61
CA VAL A 257 2.38 26.31 12.72
C VAL A 257 1.45 27.50 12.72
N PHE A 258 0.87 27.80 13.88
CA PHE A 258 0.00 28.94 14.09
C PHE A 258 0.60 29.86 15.15
N LEU A 259 0.61 31.16 14.86
CA LEU A 259 0.96 32.20 15.81
C LEU A 259 -0.27 33.08 16.03
N ASN A 260 -0.73 33.15 17.28
CA ASN A 260 -1.93 33.89 17.65
C ASN A 260 -3.17 33.50 16.82
N ASP A 261 -3.38 32.20 16.61
CA ASP A 261 -4.50 31.63 15.83
C ASP A 261 -4.48 31.98 14.32
N GLU A 262 -3.36 32.52 13.82
CA GLU A 262 -3.10 32.72 12.39
C GLU A 262 -2.13 31.65 11.90
N LEU A 263 -2.48 30.96 10.80
CA LEU A 263 -1.61 29.97 10.16
C LEU A 263 -0.41 30.70 9.54
N ILE A 264 0.80 30.41 10.01
CA ILE A 264 2.03 31.05 9.53
C ILE A 264 2.93 30.13 8.71
N LEU A 265 2.74 28.81 8.82
CA LEU A 265 3.52 27.81 8.10
C LEU A 265 2.68 26.57 7.88
N GLU A 266 2.76 25.96 6.69
CA GLU A 266 2.21 24.63 6.42
C GLU A 266 3.10 23.83 5.47
N TYR A 267 3.30 22.55 5.78
CA TYR A 267 3.96 21.55 4.95
C TYR A 267 3.18 20.24 5.04
N PHE A 268 2.69 19.77 3.90
CA PHE A 268 1.79 18.63 3.83
C PHE A 268 2.51 17.29 3.94
N ASP A 269 3.66 17.15 3.28
CA ASP A 269 4.35 15.86 3.21
C ASP A 269 4.88 15.48 4.60
N GLU A 270 4.69 14.21 4.95
CA GLU A 270 5.23 13.66 6.18
C GLU A 270 6.70 13.30 5.95
N ASN A 271 7.60 14.22 6.27
CA ASN A 271 9.05 14.07 6.09
C ASN A 271 9.77 14.05 7.44
N ASN A 272 10.92 13.39 7.51
CA ASN A 272 11.84 13.52 8.64
C ASN A 272 12.82 14.67 8.40
N ASN A 273 12.56 15.80 9.05
CA ASN A 273 13.36 17.00 8.88
C ASN A 273 14.28 17.26 10.07
N ASP A 274 15.34 18.03 9.82
CA ASP A 274 16.25 18.49 10.86
C ASP A 274 15.69 19.71 11.62
N LEU A 275 16.40 20.19 12.64
CA LEU A 275 16.08 21.45 13.30
C LEU A 275 16.22 22.62 12.32
N ASP A 276 15.38 23.65 12.48
CA ASP A 276 15.35 24.84 11.62
C ASP A 276 15.12 24.59 10.11
N THR A 277 14.66 23.41 9.71
CA THR A 277 14.30 23.16 8.30
C THR A 277 13.28 24.17 7.79
N TYR A 278 12.34 24.56 8.64
CA TYR A 278 11.35 25.57 8.32
C TYR A 278 11.51 26.82 9.18
N VAL A 279 11.67 27.96 8.52
CA VAL A 279 11.84 29.26 9.18
C VAL A 279 10.80 30.22 8.65
N VAL A 280 10.05 30.85 9.55
CA VAL A 280 9.06 31.88 9.21
C VAL A 280 9.31 33.14 10.03
N THR A 281 9.47 34.26 9.35
CA THR A 281 9.53 35.58 9.98
C THR A 281 8.12 36.05 10.31
N ALA A 282 7.88 36.42 11.58
CA ALA A 282 6.61 36.95 12.07
C ALA A 282 6.84 38.00 13.19
N ASP A 283 5.83 38.82 13.49
CA ASP A 283 5.93 39.79 14.58
C ASP A 283 5.28 39.26 15.87
N LEU A 284 6.07 39.12 16.94
CA LEU A 284 5.54 38.91 18.28
C LEU A 284 4.92 40.21 18.79
N GLN A 285 3.70 40.13 19.32
CA GLN A 285 3.05 41.26 19.98
C GLN A 285 3.59 41.44 21.38
N LYS A 286 3.51 42.67 21.90
CA LYS A 286 3.77 42.94 23.31
C LYS A 286 2.78 42.14 24.17
N GLY A 287 3.29 41.42 25.17
CA GLY A 287 2.53 40.50 26.00
C GLY A 287 2.68 39.05 25.55
N TRP A 288 1.69 38.21 25.86
CA TRP A 288 1.72 36.80 25.48
C TRP A 288 1.21 36.60 24.05
N ASN A 289 1.86 35.66 23.36
CA ASN A 289 1.52 35.20 22.03
C ASN A 289 1.29 33.69 22.10
N ARG A 290 0.24 33.17 21.47
CA ARG A 290 0.03 31.71 21.43
C ARG A 290 0.82 31.12 20.26
N LEU A 291 1.59 30.06 20.52
CA LEU A 291 2.23 29.25 19.48
C LEU A 291 1.63 27.85 19.52
N LEU A 292 1.03 27.44 18.40
CA LEU A 292 0.40 26.13 18.23
C LEU A 292 1.06 25.41 17.06
N ILE A 293 1.42 24.15 17.27
CA ILE A 293 1.97 23.25 16.28
C ILE A 293 0.98 22.10 16.09
N LYS A 294 0.69 21.77 14.83
CA LYS A 294 -0.08 20.60 14.43
C LYS A 294 0.86 19.69 13.65
N CYS A 295 0.98 18.44 14.09
CA CYS A 295 1.74 17.41 13.39
C CYS A 295 0.84 16.25 12.98
N GLY A 296 0.95 15.78 11.74
CA GLY A 296 0.27 14.57 11.27
C GLY A 296 1.25 13.41 11.08
N TYR A 297 0.75 12.20 11.36
CA TYR A 297 1.50 10.94 11.36
C TYR A 297 0.67 9.79 10.79
N SER A 298 1.03 9.27 9.62
CA SER A 298 0.33 8.17 8.92
C SER A 298 1.18 7.44 7.87
N GLU A 299 2.13 8.13 7.25
CA GLU A 299 2.92 7.63 6.11
C GLU A 299 4.41 7.47 6.44
N ILE A 300 4.82 7.84 7.65
CA ILE A 300 6.17 7.64 8.18
C ILE A 300 6.12 6.91 9.53
N THR A 301 7.28 6.72 10.19
CA THR A 301 7.42 6.00 11.47
C THR A 301 7.71 6.90 12.68
N GLN A 302 7.88 8.21 12.46
CA GLN A 302 8.17 9.19 13.51
C GLN A 302 7.17 10.34 13.50
N CYS A 303 6.86 10.90 14.66
CA CYS A 303 6.05 12.12 14.76
C CYS A 303 6.57 12.99 15.90
N ASN A 304 7.30 14.03 15.56
CA ASN A 304 7.94 14.88 16.54
C ASN A 304 8.11 16.30 15.99
N PHE A 305 8.37 17.26 16.87
CA PHE A 305 8.79 18.59 16.47
C PHE A 305 9.76 19.19 17.47
N MET A 306 10.54 20.16 17.02
CA MET A 306 11.29 21.09 17.85
C MET A 306 11.01 22.50 17.34
N ALA A 307 10.75 23.43 18.25
CA ALA A 307 10.50 24.82 17.89
C ALA A 307 11.32 25.78 18.75
N ARG A 308 11.82 26.84 18.13
CA ARG A 308 12.55 27.92 18.80
C ARG A 308 12.18 29.28 18.23
N VAL A 309 12.39 30.32 19.03
CA VAL A 309 12.03 31.71 18.72
C VAL A 309 13.29 32.58 18.78
N THR A 310 13.72 33.10 17.64
CA THR A 310 15.01 33.78 17.49
C THR A 310 14.90 35.11 16.75
N ASP A 311 15.99 35.85 16.65
CA ASP A 311 16.17 36.88 15.63
C ASP A 311 16.58 36.29 14.27
N GLY A 312 16.85 37.15 13.28
CA GLY A 312 17.23 36.76 11.92
C GLY A 312 18.60 36.07 11.77
N GLN A 313 19.42 36.11 12.83
CA GLN A 313 20.74 35.46 12.93
C GLN A 313 20.67 34.20 13.81
N GLY A 314 19.47 33.71 14.14
CA GLY A 314 19.27 32.56 15.01
C GLY A 314 19.60 32.83 16.49
N GLN A 315 19.75 34.10 16.89
CA GLN A 315 20.09 34.48 18.25
C GLN A 315 18.87 34.68 19.16
N ALA A 316 19.07 34.57 20.47
CA ALA A 316 18.00 34.74 21.46
C ALA A 316 17.48 36.17 21.45
N LEU A 317 16.16 36.30 21.41
CA LEU A 317 15.49 37.58 21.58
C LEU A 317 15.45 37.99 23.06
N GLU A 318 15.72 39.27 23.32
CA GLU A 318 15.77 39.81 24.68
C GLU A 318 14.40 39.75 25.38
N GLY A 319 14.39 39.18 26.60
CA GLY A 319 13.22 39.16 27.48
C GLY A 319 12.10 38.19 27.09
N ILE A 320 12.34 37.29 26.13
CA ILE A 320 11.41 36.22 25.78
C ILE A 320 11.29 35.23 26.93
N ARG A 321 10.05 34.84 27.24
CA ARG A 321 9.71 33.76 28.17
C ARG A 321 8.64 32.90 27.54
N TYR A 322 8.53 31.64 27.93
CA TYR A 322 7.45 30.78 27.47
C TYR A 322 6.77 30.05 28.64
N SER A 323 5.54 29.62 28.43
CA SER A 323 4.77 28.88 29.42
C SER A 323 3.67 28.06 28.75
N SER A 324 3.46 26.84 29.24
CA SER A 324 2.34 25.99 28.87
C SER A 324 1.01 26.40 29.53
N GLU A 325 1.07 27.24 30.57
CA GLU A 325 -0.11 27.71 31.31
C GLU A 325 -0.98 28.65 30.45
N PRO A 326 -2.33 28.59 30.55
CA PRO A 326 -3.22 29.46 29.79
C PRO A 326 -2.90 30.95 29.96
N GLN A 327 -2.58 31.66 28.87
CA GLN A 327 -2.32 33.10 28.86
C GLN A 327 -3.34 33.89 28.04
N LYS A 328 -3.48 35.19 28.35
CA LYS A 328 -4.24 36.14 27.52
C LYS A 328 -3.38 36.65 26.37
N TYR A 329 -3.83 36.45 25.14
CA TYR A 329 -3.19 36.91 23.91
C TYR A 329 -4.22 37.56 22.97
N SER A 330 -3.74 38.22 21.92
CA SER A 330 -4.60 38.80 20.87
C SER A 330 -4.55 37.92 19.63
N ALA A 331 -5.69 37.37 19.20
CA ALA A 331 -5.77 36.55 17.99
C ALA A 331 -5.59 37.41 16.73
N LYS A 332 -4.90 36.86 15.71
CA LYS A 332 -4.64 37.47 14.39
C LYS A 332 -4.13 38.92 14.48
N PRO A 333 -2.98 39.18 15.09
CA PRO A 333 -2.54 40.53 15.41
C PRO A 333 -2.04 41.35 14.21
N GLY A 334 -2.09 40.83 12.99
CA GLY A 334 -1.90 41.60 11.75
C GLY A 334 -0.45 41.75 11.28
N ALA A 335 0.31 40.65 11.25
CA ALA A 335 1.63 40.62 10.60
C ALA A 335 1.65 39.48 9.58
N GLU A 336 1.75 39.81 8.29
CA GLU A 336 1.85 38.81 7.23
C GLU A 336 3.14 37.98 7.40
N PRO A 337 3.03 36.67 7.70
CA PRO A 337 4.19 35.81 7.88
C PRO A 337 4.96 35.68 6.56
N ARG A 338 6.29 35.56 6.65
CA ARG A 338 7.15 35.32 5.48
C ARG A 338 8.00 34.09 5.71
N VAL A 339 7.71 33.02 4.97
CA VAL A 339 8.54 31.81 4.94
C VAL A 339 9.90 32.18 4.33
N ARG A 340 10.97 31.80 5.01
CA ARG A 340 12.35 31.98 4.57
C ARG A 340 12.80 30.66 3.93
N PRO A 341 13.17 30.66 2.65
CA PRO A 341 13.68 29.45 2.00
C PRO A 341 14.99 28.99 2.66
N ASN A 342 15.30 27.69 2.54
CA ASN A 342 16.54 27.15 3.04
C ASN A 342 17.73 27.78 2.30
N PHE A 343 18.68 28.33 3.06
CA PHE A 343 19.78 29.11 2.49
C PHE A 343 20.75 28.27 1.64
N ALA A 344 20.91 26.99 1.96
CA ALA A 344 21.81 26.09 1.24
C ALA A 344 21.16 25.57 -0.05
N GLU A 345 19.87 25.21 0.02
CA GLU A 345 19.07 24.86 -1.17
C GLU A 345 19.12 26.00 -2.21
N GLN A 346 18.77 27.23 -1.80
CA GLN A 346 18.83 28.41 -2.67
C GLN A 346 20.23 28.67 -3.24
N TYR A 347 21.27 28.45 -2.44
CA TYR A 347 22.64 28.66 -2.88
C TYR A 347 23.00 27.70 -4.01
N PHE A 348 22.72 26.41 -3.87
CA PHE A 348 23.08 25.42 -4.91
C PHE A 348 22.15 25.46 -6.12
N GLU A 349 20.87 25.81 -5.96
CA GLU A 349 20.00 26.14 -7.11
C GLU A 349 20.60 27.27 -7.96
N GLU A 350 21.09 28.33 -7.31
CA GLU A 350 21.76 29.44 -8.00
C GLU A 350 23.10 29.00 -8.61
N GLN A 351 23.90 28.17 -7.92
CA GLN A 351 25.15 27.64 -8.47
C GLN A 351 24.90 26.81 -9.73
N ILE A 352 23.87 25.95 -9.74
CA ILE A 352 23.49 25.16 -10.92
C ILE A 352 23.03 26.08 -12.06
N ARG A 353 22.26 27.13 -11.76
CA ARG A 353 21.83 28.11 -12.77
C ARG A 353 23.01 28.84 -13.41
N LEU A 354 24.02 29.21 -12.63
CA LEU A 354 25.21 29.92 -13.11
C LEU A 354 26.23 29.00 -13.77
N PHE A 355 26.37 27.77 -13.28
CA PHE A 355 27.38 26.81 -13.68
C PHE A 355 26.78 25.42 -13.90
N PRO A 356 25.94 25.25 -14.95
CA PRO A 356 25.16 24.03 -15.15
C PRO A 356 25.99 22.77 -15.45
N ASP A 357 27.26 22.93 -15.83
CA ASP A 357 28.18 21.83 -16.16
C ASP A 357 29.02 21.37 -14.94
N GLN A 358 28.86 22.01 -13.78
CA GLN A 358 29.57 21.63 -12.55
C GLN A 358 28.74 20.62 -11.74
N LEU A 359 29.05 19.33 -11.93
CA LEU A 359 28.29 18.20 -11.37
C LEU A 359 28.24 18.19 -9.83
N GLU A 360 29.26 18.70 -9.15
CA GLU A 360 29.30 18.75 -7.70
C GLU A 360 28.16 19.58 -7.09
N ASN A 361 27.65 20.59 -7.80
CA ASN A 361 26.55 21.42 -7.29
C ASN A 361 25.23 20.63 -7.24
N TYR A 362 25.03 19.69 -8.17
CA TYR A 362 23.86 18.80 -8.15
C TYR A 362 23.94 17.80 -6.99
N VAL A 363 25.12 17.23 -6.74
CA VAL A 363 25.33 16.33 -5.60
C VAL A 363 25.07 17.06 -4.28
N LEU A 364 25.59 18.28 -4.12
CA LEU A 364 25.41 19.07 -2.91
C LEU A 364 23.96 19.53 -2.72
N LEU A 365 23.26 19.94 -3.80
CA LEU A 365 21.83 20.25 -3.73
C LEU A 365 21.02 19.01 -3.34
N ALA A 366 21.33 17.85 -3.91
CA ALA A 366 20.68 16.60 -3.54
C ALA A 366 20.91 16.28 -2.06
N HIS A 367 22.12 16.46 -1.53
CA HIS A 367 22.37 16.30 -0.09
C HIS A 367 21.56 17.27 0.76
N CYS A 368 21.38 18.53 0.34
CA CYS A 368 20.49 19.48 1.03
C CYS A 368 19.04 18.97 1.10
N TYR A 369 18.53 18.44 -0.02
CA TYR A 369 17.18 17.88 -0.08
C TYR A 369 17.04 16.61 0.77
N LEU A 370 17.95 15.65 0.61
CA LEU A 370 17.91 14.38 1.33
C LEU A 370 18.05 14.57 2.84
N ARG A 371 18.79 15.58 3.31
CA ARG A 371 18.83 15.94 4.74
C ARG A 371 17.44 16.17 5.35
N ASN A 372 16.51 16.72 4.57
CA ASN A 372 15.14 17.04 4.98
C ASN A 372 14.11 16.05 4.40
N ASP A 373 14.55 14.83 4.06
CA ASP A 373 13.72 13.76 3.48
C ASP A 373 12.97 14.16 2.20
N LYS A 374 13.45 15.17 1.49
CA LYS A 374 12.95 15.58 0.17
C LYS A 374 13.50 14.63 -0.91
N ALA A 375 13.16 13.35 -0.79
CA ALA A 375 13.70 12.26 -1.59
C ALA A 375 13.47 12.46 -3.09
N ILE A 376 12.30 13.01 -3.46
CA ILE A 376 11.92 13.27 -4.85
C ILE A 376 12.80 14.38 -5.44
N GLU A 377 12.94 15.50 -4.75
CA GLU A 377 13.75 16.63 -5.19
C GLU A 377 15.22 16.22 -5.31
N GLY A 378 15.72 15.41 -4.36
CA GLY A 378 17.05 14.80 -4.43
C GLY A 378 17.22 13.90 -5.66
N GLU A 379 16.26 13.00 -5.91
CA GLU A 379 16.27 12.10 -7.08
C GLU A 379 16.26 12.88 -8.40
N LEU A 380 15.37 13.85 -8.56
CA LEU A 380 15.25 14.63 -9.80
C LEU A 380 16.52 15.41 -10.10
N THR A 381 17.12 16.00 -9.06
CA THR A 381 18.40 16.70 -9.15
C THR A 381 19.51 15.76 -9.64
N LEU A 382 19.58 14.55 -9.08
CA LEU A 382 20.59 13.55 -9.45
C LEU A 382 20.34 12.94 -10.83
N ARG A 383 19.09 12.71 -11.23
CA ARG A 383 18.76 12.23 -12.58
C ARG A 383 19.20 13.22 -13.66
N GLU A 384 19.06 14.52 -13.42
CA GLU A 384 19.57 15.54 -14.34
C GLU A 384 21.10 15.51 -14.41
N ALA A 385 21.80 15.34 -13.28
CA ALA A 385 23.25 15.17 -13.29
C ALA A 385 23.68 13.89 -14.04
N ILE A 386 22.98 12.76 -13.85
CA ILE A 386 23.26 11.49 -14.54
C ILE A 386 23.05 11.62 -16.04
N ARG A 387 22.06 12.40 -16.51
CA ARG A 387 21.88 12.68 -17.95
C ARG A 387 23.10 13.37 -18.56
N ARG A 388 23.82 14.18 -17.79
CA ARG A 388 25.02 14.93 -18.23
C ARG A 388 26.29 14.08 -18.14
N ALA A 389 26.38 13.22 -17.13
CA ALA A 389 27.55 12.38 -16.85
C ALA A 389 27.12 10.94 -16.50
N PRO A 390 26.69 10.13 -17.49
CA PRO A 390 26.11 8.81 -17.26
C PRO A 390 27.12 7.72 -16.87
N GLY A 391 28.42 7.99 -16.91
CA GLY A 391 29.47 7.08 -16.47
C GLY A 391 30.10 7.46 -15.13
N ASN A 392 29.67 8.55 -14.50
CA ASN A 392 30.24 9.00 -13.22
C ASN A 392 29.65 8.22 -12.01
N PRO A 393 30.45 7.38 -11.30
CA PRO A 393 29.94 6.55 -10.21
C PRO A 393 29.45 7.34 -8.99
N LEU A 394 29.94 8.58 -8.78
CA LEU A 394 29.49 9.42 -7.66
C LEU A 394 27.99 9.69 -7.74
N LEU A 395 27.45 9.90 -8.93
CA LEU A 395 26.04 10.23 -9.09
C LEU A 395 25.14 9.03 -8.77
N TYR A 396 25.56 7.83 -9.17
CA TYR A 396 24.83 6.60 -8.88
C TYR A 396 24.89 6.21 -7.40
N GLN A 397 26.01 6.41 -6.71
CA GLN A 397 26.06 6.21 -5.26
C GLN A 397 25.08 7.15 -4.52
N ASN A 398 24.97 8.40 -4.94
CA ASN A 398 24.08 9.37 -4.31
C ASN A 398 22.60 9.12 -4.65
N ILE A 399 22.27 8.67 -5.87
CA ILE A 399 20.88 8.38 -6.22
C ILE A 399 20.34 7.13 -5.51
N VAL A 400 21.22 6.20 -5.12
CA VAL A 400 20.86 5.07 -4.24
C VAL A 400 20.28 5.57 -2.91
N GLU A 401 20.82 6.63 -2.32
CA GLU A 401 20.25 7.21 -1.09
C GLU A 401 18.86 7.80 -1.35
N ALA A 402 18.69 8.53 -2.46
CA ALA A 402 17.39 9.09 -2.85
C ALA A 402 16.34 7.99 -3.09
N TYR A 403 16.73 6.90 -3.75
CA TYR A 403 15.87 5.73 -3.94
C TYR A 403 15.55 5.02 -2.64
N SER A 404 16.51 4.89 -1.73
CA SER A 404 16.29 4.29 -0.40
C SER A 404 15.24 5.06 0.40
N ARG A 405 15.39 6.39 0.50
CA ARG A 405 14.41 7.25 1.18
C ARG A 405 13.06 7.33 0.47
N GLY A 406 13.07 7.17 -0.85
CA GLY A 406 11.86 7.08 -1.68
C GLY A 406 11.23 5.68 -1.73
N GLU A 407 11.78 4.70 -1.00
CA GLU A 407 11.35 3.29 -0.95
C GLU A 407 11.35 2.57 -2.32
N LYS A 408 12.29 2.94 -3.20
CA LYS A 408 12.46 2.41 -4.58
C LYS A 408 13.50 1.30 -4.67
N PHE A 409 13.23 0.17 -4.00
CA PHE A 409 14.22 -0.91 -3.82
C PHE A 409 14.66 -1.62 -5.12
N ASP A 410 13.80 -1.70 -6.13
CA ASP A 410 14.14 -2.28 -7.45
C ASP A 410 15.14 -1.39 -8.21
N GLU A 411 14.94 -0.08 -8.15
CA GLU A 411 15.86 0.92 -8.68
C GLU A 411 17.20 0.91 -7.95
N ILE A 412 17.22 0.63 -6.64
CA ILE A 412 18.46 0.42 -5.89
C ILE A 412 19.23 -0.76 -6.48
N ALA A 413 18.61 -1.93 -6.61
CA ALA A 413 19.29 -3.13 -7.10
C ALA A 413 19.90 -2.94 -8.50
N THR A 414 19.13 -2.39 -9.44
CA THR A 414 19.59 -2.10 -10.81
C THR A 414 20.68 -1.02 -10.83
N THR A 415 20.57 0.00 -9.98
CA THR A 415 21.59 1.04 -9.85
C THR A 415 22.88 0.51 -9.26
N MET A 416 22.81 -0.42 -8.30
CA MET A 416 23.99 -1.07 -7.71
C MET A 416 24.72 -1.97 -8.71
N GLU A 417 23.98 -2.71 -9.54
CA GLU A 417 24.57 -3.49 -10.64
C GLU A 417 25.27 -2.56 -11.63
N ARG A 418 24.61 -1.48 -12.03
CA ARG A 418 25.21 -0.46 -12.91
C ARG A 418 26.44 0.19 -12.29
N LEU A 419 26.41 0.49 -10.99
CA LEU A 419 27.53 1.06 -10.26
C LEU A 419 28.73 0.11 -10.25
N TYR A 420 28.49 -1.19 -10.04
CA TYR A 420 29.52 -2.22 -10.09
C TYR A 420 30.12 -2.36 -11.51
N ASP A 421 29.30 -2.27 -12.56
CA ASP A 421 29.78 -2.28 -13.96
C ASP A 421 30.64 -1.06 -14.31
N ILE A 422 30.30 0.11 -13.78
CA ILE A 422 31.08 1.35 -13.94
C ILE A 422 32.40 1.23 -13.17
N ASP A 423 32.33 0.84 -11.90
CA ASP A 423 33.51 0.67 -11.07
C ASP A 423 33.39 -0.50 -10.08
N GLU A 424 33.92 -1.63 -10.53
CA GLU A 424 33.97 -2.86 -9.74
C GLU A 424 34.80 -2.74 -8.45
N ASN A 425 35.69 -1.74 -8.34
CA ASN A 425 36.58 -1.55 -7.18
C ASN A 425 35.98 -0.63 -6.09
N LEU A 426 34.72 -0.23 -6.21
CA LEU A 426 34.08 0.58 -5.18
C LEU A 426 33.68 -0.29 -3.97
N PRO A 427 34.14 0.03 -2.74
CA PRO A 427 33.85 -0.78 -1.56
C PRO A 427 32.34 -1.01 -1.35
N PHE A 428 31.53 0.03 -1.50
CA PHE A 428 30.08 -0.03 -1.36
C PHE A 428 29.42 -0.99 -2.37
N ALA A 429 29.84 -0.96 -3.64
CA ALA A 429 29.31 -1.84 -4.69
C ALA A 429 29.77 -3.30 -4.48
N ILE A 430 31.02 -3.51 -4.05
CA ILE A 430 31.52 -4.85 -3.74
C ILE A 430 30.74 -5.47 -2.57
N ARG A 431 30.48 -4.71 -1.50
CA ARG A 431 29.68 -5.20 -0.35
C ARG A 431 28.27 -5.59 -0.75
N PHE A 432 27.63 -4.82 -1.62
CA PHE A 432 26.31 -5.17 -2.14
C PHE A 432 26.34 -6.54 -2.86
N GLN A 433 27.33 -6.78 -3.73
CA GLN A 433 27.48 -8.06 -4.42
C GLN A 433 27.89 -9.19 -3.45
N TYR A 434 28.76 -8.91 -2.49
CA TYR A 434 29.17 -9.85 -1.45
C TYR A 434 27.94 -10.34 -0.66
N ASN A 435 27.10 -9.43 -0.15
CA ASN A 435 25.91 -9.79 0.63
C ASN A 435 24.95 -10.68 -0.18
N ARG A 436 24.71 -10.38 -1.47
CA ARG A 436 23.90 -11.23 -2.36
C ARG A 436 24.49 -12.63 -2.54
N LEU A 437 25.82 -12.73 -2.68
CA LEU A 437 26.50 -14.03 -2.78
C LEU A 437 26.38 -14.82 -1.47
N MET A 438 26.51 -14.15 -0.32
CA MET A 438 26.33 -14.79 1.00
C MET A 438 24.91 -15.30 1.22
N GLU A 439 23.89 -14.52 0.84
CA GLU A 439 22.48 -14.94 0.91
C GLU A 439 22.16 -16.12 -0.02
N SER A 440 22.81 -16.17 -1.20
CA SER A 440 22.70 -17.29 -2.14
C SER A 440 23.65 -18.47 -1.83
N GLU A 441 24.30 -18.46 -0.66
CA GLU A 441 25.26 -19.47 -0.20
C GLU A 441 26.43 -19.73 -1.17
N GLN A 442 26.77 -18.77 -2.03
CA GLN A 442 27.90 -18.82 -2.96
C GLN A 442 29.20 -18.40 -2.27
N PHE A 443 29.63 -19.16 -1.26
CA PHE A 443 30.73 -18.79 -0.37
C PHE A 443 32.08 -18.59 -1.07
N ASP A 444 32.42 -19.37 -2.10
CA ASP A 444 33.72 -19.25 -2.79
C ASP A 444 33.84 -17.89 -3.50
N ARG A 445 32.78 -17.46 -4.19
CA ARG A 445 32.73 -16.14 -4.85
C ARG A 445 32.59 -15.01 -3.83
N GLY A 446 31.89 -15.25 -2.72
CA GLY A 446 31.84 -14.32 -1.60
C GLY A 446 33.23 -14.09 -1.00
N GLU A 447 34.05 -15.13 -0.87
CA GLU A 447 35.42 -15.05 -0.37
C GLU A 447 36.33 -14.25 -1.33
N GLU A 448 36.16 -14.40 -2.65
CA GLU A 448 36.87 -13.58 -3.65
C GLU A 448 36.60 -12.09 -3.46
N LEU A 449 35.33 -11.70 -3.29
CA LEU A 449 34.96 -10.30 -3.07
C LEU A 449 35.43 -9.78 -1.69
N LEU A 450 35.37 -10.62 -0.65
CA LEU A 450 35.87 -10.28 0.68
C LEU A 450 37.39 -10.07 0.67
N ASN A 451 38.15 -10.92 -0.03
CA ASN A 451 39.59 -10.77 -0.22
C ASN A 451 39.91 -9.45 -0.93
N ARG A 452 39.07 -9.05 -1.89
CA ARG A 452 39.22 -7.79 -2.61
C ARG A 452 38.91 -6.58 -1.72
N LEU A 453 37.88 -6.63 -0.88
CA LEU A 453 37.64 -5.62 0.16
C LEU A 453 38.84 -5.48 1.10
N ARG A 454 39.51 -6.60 1.43
CA ARG A 454 40.74 -6.58 2.24
C ARG A 454 41.88 -5.80 1.59
N GLU A 455 41.97 -5.78 0.26
CA GLU A 455 42.97 -5.00 -0.46
C GLU A 455 42.62 -3.51 -0.53
N ILE A 456 41.33 -3.19 -0.67
CA ILE A 456 40.86 -1.82 -0.97
C ILE A 456 40.58 -1.00 0.31
N VAL A 457 40.02 -1.63 1.36
CA VAL A 457 39.67 -0.98 2.64
C VAL A 457 40.25 -1.73 3.86
N PRO A 458 41.59 -1.96 3.92
CA PRO A 458 42.21 -2.72 4.99
C PRO A 458 42.09 -2.04 6.35
N GLY A 459 41.95 -2.84 7.40
CA GLY A 459 42.01 -2.35 8.79
C GLY A 459 40.83 -1.48 9.21
N THR A 460 39.63 -1.80 8.71
CA THR A 460 38.37 -1.17 9.10
C THR A 460 37.54 -2.11 9.97
N ALA A 461 36.70 -1.56 10.85
CA ALA A 461 35.83 -2.37 11.71
C ALA A 461 34.72 -3.05 10.90
N GLU A 462 34.29 -2.40 9.82
CA GLU A 462 33.30 -2.89 8.86
C GLU A 462 33.79 -4.17 8.18
N LEU A 463 35.01 -4.15 7.61
CA LEU A 463 35.62 -5.34 7.02
C LEU A 463 35.77 -6.47 8.05
N ALA A 464 36.21 -6.14 9.28
CA ALA A 464 36.33 -7.15 10.33
C ALA A 464 34.98 -7.79 10.68
N ALA A 465 33.89 -7.01 10.69
CA ALA A 465 32.54 -7.53 10.90
C ALA A 465 32.07 -8.42 9.74
N GLU A 466 32.41 -8.08 8.50
CA GLU A 466 32.13 -8.90 7.31
C GLU A 466 32.90 -10.22 7.34
N GLU A 467 34.17 -10.23 7.76
CA GLU A 467 34.95 -11.46 7.95
C GLU A 467 34.33 -12.37 9.00
N ILE A 468 33.88 -11.81 10.14
CA ILE A 468 33.16 -12.57 11.17
C ILE A 468 31.84 -13.12 10.62
N GLY A 469 31.10 -12.31 9.86
CA GLY A 469 29.85 -12.70 9.19
C GLY A 469 30.06 -13.84 8.19
N PHE A 470 31.13 -13.78 7.39
CA PHE A 470 31.52 -14.81 6.44
C PHE A 470 31.72 -16.17 7.11
N TYR A 471 32.54 -16.21 8.17
CA TYR A 471 32.80 -17.44 8.91
C TYR A 471 31.56 -17.93 9.66
N SER A 472 30.71 -17.01 10.13
CA SER A 472 29.41 -17.33 10.75
C SER A 472 28.48 -18.04 9.77
N ALA A 473 28.38 -17.55 8.53
CA ALA A 473 27.57 -18.18 7.49
C ALA A 473 28.09 -19.59 7.13
N LYS A 474 29.41 -19.78 7.09
CA LYS A 474 30.04 -21.10 6.89
C LYS A 474 29.98 -22.01 8.12
N ARG A 475 29.51 -21.50 9.26
CA ARG A 475 29.50 -22.19 10.57
C ARG A 475 30.89 -22.65 11.01
N ASP A 476 31.93 -21.93 10.61
CA ASP A 476 33.33 -22.23 10.98
C ASP A 476 33.64 -21.64 12.36
N VAL A 477 33.21 -22.36 13.41
CA VAL A 477 33.32 -21.91 14.81
C VAL A 477 34.75 -21.51 15.22
N PRO A 478 35.81 -22.27 14.90
CA PRO A 478 37.18 -21.84 15.19
C PRO A 478 37.53 -20.48 14.57
N LYS A 479 37.18 -20.27 13.29
CA LYS A 479 37.46 -19.00 12.61
C LYS A 479 36.62 -17.85 13.12
N ILE A 480 35.36 -18.08 13.51
CA ILE A 480 34.51 -17.06 14.14
C ILE A 480 35.16 -16.55 15.43
N ILE A 481 35.65 -17.46 16.28
CA ILE A 481 36.30 -17.10 17.56
C ILE A 481 37.60 -16.33 17.29
N GLU A 482 38.47 -16.86 16.42
CA GLU A 482 39.77 -16.24 16.07
C GLU A 482 39.61 -14.83 15.48
N SER A 483 38.71 -14.68 14.50
CA SER A 483 38.43 -13.41 13.84
C SER A 483 37.80 -12.41 14.80
N THR A 484 36.85 -12.83 15.65
CA THR A 484 36.22 -11.95 16.63
C THR A 484 37.21 -11.48 17.70
N GLU A 485 38.10 -12.35 18.18
CA GLU A 485 39.15 -11.95 19.14
C GLU A 485 40.14 -10.94 18.55
N THR A 486 40.52 -11.14 17.29
CA THR A 486 41.41 -10.22 16.57
C THR A 486 40.72 -8.88 16.36
N ALA A 487 39.49 -8.89 15.83
CA ALA A 487 38.68 -7.70 15.60
C ALA A 487 38.44 -6.91 16.90
N TYR A 488 38.11 -7.57 18.01
CA TYR A 488 37.90 -6.90 19.30
C TYR A 488 39.18 -6.29 19.87
N ARG A 489 40.34 -6.88 19.61
CA ARG A 489 41.63 -6.31 20.02
C ARG A 489 41.93 -5.00 19.26
N GLU A 490 41.58 -4.94 17.99
CA GLU A 490 41.82 -3.78 17.13
C GLU A 490 40.75 -2.69 17.27
N PHE A 491 39.49 -3.08 17.40
CA PHE A 491 38.31 -2.20 17.44
C PHE A 491 37.45 -2.43 18.69
N PRO A 492 38.01 -2.33 19.92
CA PRO A 492 37.25 -2.58 21.14
C PRO A 492 36.11 -1.58 21.38
N ASP A 493 36.18 -0.42 20.72
CA ASP A 493 35.20 0.67 20.83
C ASP A 493 34.09 0.57 19.76
N ASN A 494 34.07 -0.48 18.91
CA ASN A 494 32.98 -0.76 17.95
C ASN A 494 31.92 -1.66 18.60
N TRP A 495 30.65 -1.24 18.57
CA TRP A 495 29.55 -1.95 19.25
C TRP A 495 29.35 -3.37 18.73
N GLN A 496 29.29 -3.55 17.40
CA GLN A 496 28.99 -4.84 16.80
C GLN A 496 30.06 -5.88 17.18
N ILE A 497 31.33 -5.47 17.15
CA ILE A 497 32.46 -6.33 17.51
C ILE A 497 32.45 -6.65 19.01
N ALA A 498 32.27 -5.65 19.87
CA ALA A 498 32.20 -5.85 21.32
C ALA A 498 31.01 -6.77 21.71
N ALA A 499 29.83 -6.55 21.14
CA ALA A 499 28.65 -7.37 21.38
C ALA A 499 28.81 -8.80 20.88
N THR A 500 29.43 -8.99 19.70
CA THR A 500 29.72 -10.32 19.18
C THR A 500 30.72 -11.07 20.07
N ARG A 501 31.78 -10.39 20.54
CA ARG A 501 32.75 -10.99 21.45
C ARG A 501 32.14 -11.38 22.80
N ALA A 502 31.24 -10.55 23.33
CA ALA A 502 30.50 -10.86 24.55
C ALA A 502 29.54 -12.05 24.34
N MET A 503 28.79 -12.08 23.25
CA MET A 503 27.91 -13.21 22.90
C MET A 503 28.69 -14.54 22.80
N ILE A 504 29.85 -14.53 22.12
CA ILE A 504 30.70 -15.72 22.01
C ILE A 504 31.17 -16.17 23.39
N SER A 505 31.57 -15.26 24.29
CA SER A 505 31.97 -15.64 25.66
C SER A 505 30.85 -16.33 26.44
N ILE A 506 29.61 -15.87 26.30
CA ILE A 506 28.45 -16.50 26.96
C ILE A 506 28.23 -17.91 26.41
N GLN A 507 28.31 -18.07 25.09
CA GLN A 507 28.09 -19.36 24.45
C GLN A 507 29.17 -20.39 24.80
N THR A 508 30.44 -19.96 24.90
CA THR A 508 31.57 -20.85 25.18
C THR A 508 31.72 -21.16 26.67
N THR A 509 31.50 -20.19 27.56
CA THR A 509 31.69 -20.35 29.01
C THR A 509 30.41 -20.75 29.76
N ARG A 510 29.24 -20.54 29.14
CA ARG A 510 27.91 -20.63 29.80
C ARG A 510 27.78 -19.73 31.04
N ALA A 511 28.59 -18.67 31.11
CA ALA A 511 28.60 -17.68 32.18
C ALA A 511 28.52 -16.26 31.59
N TYR A 512 28.10 -15.30 32.41
CA TYR A 512 27.86 -13.92 31.97
C TYR A 512 28.96 -12.92 32.39
N GLY A 513 29.92 -13.32 33.24
CA GLY A 513 30.91 -12.42 33.83
C GLY A 513 31.79 -11.69 32.81
N GLU A 514 32.38 -12.44 31.88
CA GLU A 514 33.24 -11.86 30.83
C GLU A 514 32.47 -10.92 29.89
N ALA A 515 31.24 -11.29 29.51
CA ALA A 515 30.37 -10.44 28.72
C ALA A 515 30.05 -9.11 29.43
N VAL A 516 29.76 -9.15 30.74
CA VAL A 516 29.54 -7.96 31.56
C VAL A 516 30.78 -7.06 31.54
N GLU A 517 31.98 -7.61 31.71
CA GLU A 517 33.23 -6.83 31.67
C GLU A 517 33.44 -6.16 30.31
N ILE A 518 33.16 -6.86 29.21
CA ILE A 518 33.24 -6.31 27.84
C ILE A 518 32.28 -5.12 27.69
N TYR A 519 31.02 -5.28 28.08
CA TYR A 519 30.03 -4.20 27.97
C TYR A 519 30.34 -3.01 28.87
N GLN A 520 30.80 -3.24 30.11
CA GLN A 520 31.23 -2.17 31.01
C GLN A 520 32.40 -1.38 30.43
N LYS A 521 33.42 -2.07 29.92
CA LYS A 521 34.59 -1.43 29.29
C LYS A 521 34.19 -0.63 28.05
N TYR A 522 33.26 -1.14 27.25
CA TYR A 522 32.71 -0.40 26.11
C TYR A 522 32.01 0.90 26.56
N LEU A 523 31.18 0.83 27.61
CA LEU A 523 30.43 1.95 28.17
C LEU A 523 31.31 3.05 28.80
N GLU A 524 32.56 2.75 29.20
CA GLU A 524 33.52 3.77 29.68
C GLU A 524 33.80 4.86 28.64
N LYS A 525 33.66 4.55 27.35
CA LYS A 525 33.87 5.50 26.25
C LYS A 525 32.63 5.76 25.41
N ASN A 526 31.70 4.81 25.37
CA ASN A 526 30.53 4.81 24.50
C ASN A 526 29.24 4.58 25.32
N TYR A 527 28.85 5.61 26.05
CA TYR A 527 27.67 5.64 26.91
C TYR A 527 26.38 5.73 26.08
N THR A 528 25.84 4.59 25.67
CA THR A 528 24.69 4.51 24.75
C THR A 528 23.56 3.66 25.33
N ILE A 529 22.31 3.99 24.97
CA ILE A 529 21.10 3.27 25.41
C ILE A 529 21.16 1.79 24.99
N ASN A 530 21.64 1.50 23.77
CA ASN A 530 21.74 0.13 23.27
C ASN A 530 22.67 -0.72 24.16
N ALA A 531 23.88 -0.22 24.44
CA ALA A 531 24.83 -0.92 25.29
C ALA A 531 24.35 -1.08 26.74
N LEU A 532 23.72 -0.06 27.31
CA LEU A 532 23.10 -0.15 28.64
C LEU A 532 21.96 -1.17 28.67
N SER A 533 21.12 -1.23 27.62
CA SER A 533 20.01 -2.18 27.52
C SER A 533 20.52 -3.62 27.48
N THR A 534 21.53 -3.90 26.65
CA THR A 534 22.15 -5.23 26.58
C THR A 534 22.85 -5.62 27.88
N LEU A 535 23.53 -4.68 28.55
CA LEU A 535 24.13 -4.92 29.86
C LEU A 535 23.05 -5.25 30.91
N ALA A 536 21.97 -4.47 30.95
CA ALA A 536 20.84 -4.72 31.85
C ALA A 536 20.22 -6.11 31.60
N GLU A 537 19.95 -6.47 30.35
CA GLU A 537 19.44 -7.80 29.99
C GLU A 537 20.39 -8.92 30.42
N THR A 538 21.70 -8.70 30.25
CA THR A 538 22.74 -9.64 30.69
C THR A 538 22.73 -9.82 32.21
N TYR A 539 22.59 -8.74 32.98
CA TYR A 539 22.43 -8.83 34.44
C TYR A 539 21.17 -9.59 34.84
N LEU A 540 20.05 -9.37 34.15
CA LEU A 540 18.81 -10.08 34.44
C LEU A 540 18.94 -11.58 34.17
N LYS A 541 19.55 -11.97 33.04
CA LYS A 541 19.88 -13.37 32.72
C LYS A 541 20.86 -13.99 33.74
N ALA A 542 21.78 -13.19 34.28
CA ALA A 542 22.67 -13.58 35.37
C ALA A 542 22.00 -13.56 36.76
N SER A 543 20.69 -13.27 36.86
CA SER A 543 19.95 -13.11 38.12
C SER A 543 20.47 -12.00 39.04
N ALA A 544 21.24 -11.04 38.51
CA ALA A 544 21.79 -9.90 39.23
C ALA A 544 20.82 -8.70 39.19
N VAL A 545 19.68 -8.82 39.88
CA VAL A 545 18.54 -7.87 39.78
C VAL A 545 18.92 -6.45 40.22
N ASP A 546 19.73 -6.27 41.25
CA ASP A 546 20.12 -4.93 41.72
C ASP A 546 20.97 -4.18 40.69
N LEU A 547 21.89 -4.88 40.03
CA LEU A 547 22.71 -4.31 38.95
C LEU A 547 21.90 -4.04 37.68
N TRP A 548 20.93 -4.90 37.38
CA TRP A 548 19.94 -4.64 36.32
C TRP A 548 19.20 -3.33 36.60
N LEU A 549 18.68 -3.14 37.82
CA LEU A 549 17.93 -1.95 38.18
C LEU A 549 18.79 -0.69 38.09
N GLU A 550 20.00 -0.72 38.64
CA GLU A 550 20.96 0.39 38.55
C GLU A 550 21.24 0.77 37.08
N THR A 551 21.40 -0.23 36.21
CA THR A 551 21.66 -0.03 34.79
C THR A 551 20.43 0.49 34.05
N ALA A 552 19.24 -0.02 34.38
CA ALA A 552 17.97 0.42 33.78
C ALA A 552 17.64 1.87 34.15
N VAL A 553 17.95 2.32 35.37
CA VAL A 553 17.77 3.73 35.78
C VAL A 553 18.65 4.68 34.95
N LYS A 554 19.89 4.29 34.64
CA LYS A 554 20.78 5.07 33.76
C LYS A 554 20.20 5.29 32.36
N ILE A 555 19.40 4.35 31.85
CA ILE A 555 18.68 4.53 30.57
C ILE A 555 17.63 5.65 30.69
N LEU A 556 16.91 5.71 31.82
CA LEU A 556 15.92 6.76 32.07
C LEU A 556 16.56 8.14 32.33
N GLU A 557 17.82 8.19 32.75
CA GLU A 557 18.59 9.44 32.84
C GLU A 557 18.95 10.00 31.46
N LEU A 558 19.23 9.12 30.47
CA LEU A 558 19.50 9.52 29.08
C LEU A 558 18.22 9.93 28.35
N ASP A 559 17.12 9.20 28.59
CA ASP A 559 15.83 9.46 27.97
C ASP A 559 14.71 9.49 29.02
N PRO A 560 14.48 10.66 29.66
CA PRO A 560 13.43 10.82 30.65
C PRO A 560 12.03 10.56 30.10
N ALA A 561 11.80 10.67 28.79
CA ALA A 561 10.50 10.40 28.16
C ALA A 561 10.35 8.94 27.65
N ALA A 562 11.24 8.03 28.06
CA ALA A 562 11.19 6.60 27.72
C ALA A 562 10.07 5.81 28.43
N THR A 563 8.83 5.91 27.94
CA THR A 563 7.69 5.16 28.46
C THR A 563 7.79 3.65 28.22
N GLY A 564 8.30 3.23 27.05
CA GLY A 564 8.52 1.82 26.72
C GLY A 564 9.45 1.10 27.70
N TYR A 565 10.54 1.75 28.11
CA TYR A 565 11.47 1.18 29.09
C TYR A 565 10.85 1.09 30.49
N ARG A 566 10.07 2.09 30.92
CA ARG A 566 9.32 2.02 32.19
C ARG A 566 8.32 0.87 32.20
N TYR A 567 7.61 0.67 31.09
CA TYR A 567 6.71 -0.47 30.90
C TYR A 567 7.46 -1.81 30.99
N GLN A 568 8.62 -1.94 30.33
CA GLN A 568 9.45 -3.14 30.42
C GLN A 568 9.92 -3.40 31.86
N MET A 569 10.37 -2.36 32.58
CA MET A 569 10.74 -2.48 34.00
C MET A 569 9.55 -2.96 34.85
N ALA A 570 8.36 -2.41 34.62
CA ALA A 570 7.15 -2.85 35.31
C ALA A 570 6.83 -4.34 35.03
N ASN A 571 6.97 -4.79 33.78
CA ASN A 571 6.78 -6.19 33.41
C ASN A 571 7.82 -7.09 34.09
N THR A 572 9.09 -6.70 34.13
CA THR A 572 10.15 -7.45 34.82
C THR A 572 9.82 -7.59 36.31
N PHE A 573 9.44 -6.51 37.00
CA PHE A 573 9.04 -6.58 38.41
C PHE A 573 7.76 -7.41 38.62
N THR A 574 6.82 -7.38 37.68
CA THR A 574 5.61 -8.21 37.71
C THR A 574 5.97 -9.70 37.66
N SER A 575 6.86 -10.10 36.75
CA SER A 575 7.36 -11.49 36.64
C SER A 575 8.13 -11.94 37.88
N LEU A 576 8.81 -11.00 38.56
CA LEU A 576 9.48 -11.23 39.86
C LEU A 576 8.51 -11.18 41.05
N GLN A 577 7.20 -10.99 40.83
CA GLN A 577 6.16 -10.82 41.85
C GLN A 577 6.40 -9.64 42.82
N ARG A 578 7.19 -8.64 42.39
CA ARG A 578 7.49 -7.40 43.14
C ARG A 578 6.50 -6.30 42.74
N PHE A 579 5.24 -6.47 43.12
CA PHE A 579 4.13 -5.67 42.56
C PHE A 579 4.13 -4.18 42.90
N ASP A 580 4.64 -3.76 44.07
CA ASP A 580 4.68 -2.33 44.42
C ASP A 580 5.69 -1.56 43.55
N GLU A 581 6.82 -2.17 43.22
CA GLU A 581 7.80 -1.61 42.29
C GLU A 581 7.26 -1.62 40.86
N ALA A 582 6.62 -2.72 40.45
CA ALA A 582 5.93 -2.78 39.17
C ALA A 582 4.90 -1.65 39.02
N ARG A 583 4.12 -1.39 40.08
CA ARG A 583 3.14 -0.29 40.15
C ARG A 583 3.79 1.08 39.99
N GLN A 584 4.92 1.32 40.65
CA GLN A 584 5.65 2.59 40.54
C GLN A 584 6.06 2.88 39.10
N TYR A 585 6.68 1.90 38.43
CA TYR A 585 7.17 2.11 37.06
C TYR A 585 6.05 2.20 36.02
N ILE A 586 4.98 1.40 36.16
CA ILE A 586 3.83 1.50 35.24
C ILE A 586 3.09 2.83 35.43
N GLN A 587 2.96 3.32 36.67
CA GLN A 587 2.34 4.62 36.93
C GLN A 587 3.17 5.75 36.30
N SER A 588 4.50 5.69 36.43
CA SER A 588 5.37 6.66 35.76
C SER A 588 5.25 6.62 34.23
N ALA A 589 4.98 5.46 33.62
CA ALA A 589 4.69 5.37 32.19
C ALA A 589 3.34 6.00 31.83
N ILE A 590 2.30 5.78 32.65
CA ILE A 590 0.96 6.37 32.51
C ILE A 590 1.00 7.89 32.67
N ASP A 591 1.81 8.41 33.59
CA ASP A 591 1.92 9.86 33.83
C ASP A 591 2.55 10.62 32.63
N ILE A 592 3.25 9.91 31.74
CA ILE A 592 3.80 10.46 30.49
C ILE A 592 2.87 10.15 29.31
N CYS A 593 2.31 8.93 29.24
CA CYS A 593 1.41 8.47 28.18
C CYS A 593 0.06 8.01 28.78
N PRO A 594 -0.80 8.96 29.17
CA PRO A 594 -2.00 8.64 29.96
C PRO A 594 -3.09 7.92 29.17
N ASN A 595 -2.99 7.87 27.84
CA ASN A 595 -4.00 7.26 26.98
C ASN A 595 -3.60 5.87 26.44
N SER A 596 -2.53 5.26 26.97
CA SER A 596 -2.13 3.91 26.56
C SER A 596 -3.02 2.84 27.20
N SER A 597 -3.88 2.19 26.40
CA SER A 597 -4.67 1.05 26.85
C SER A 597 -3.79 -0.09 27.41
N VAL A 598 -2.63 -0.32 26.79
CA VAL A 598 -1.67 -1.34 27.22
C VAL A 598 -1.16 -1.06 28.64
N TYR A 599 -0.82 0.19 28.95
CA TYR A 599 -0.29 0.54 30.26
C TYR A 599 -1.35 0.42 31.36
N TRP A 600 -2.58 0.84 31.06
CA TRP A 600 -3.71 0.67 31.97
C TRP A 600 -4.08 -0.81 32.19
N ALA A 601 -4.03 -1.65 31.14
CA ALA A 601 -4.27 -3.08 31.27
C ALA A 601 -3.18 -3.75 32.12
N GLN A 602 -1.92 -3.37 31.95
CA GLN A 602 -0.82 -3.87 32.75
C GLN A 602 -0.91 -3.43 34.22
N LEU A 603 -1.31 -2.17 34.49
CA LEU A 603 -1.63 -1.75 35.84
C LEU A 603 -2.76 -2.63 36.43
N GLY A 604 -3.79 -2.94 35.65
CA GLY A 604 -4.85 -3.88 36.04
C GLY A 604 -4.30 -5.25 36.45
N ALA A 605 -3.40 -5.82 35.64
CA ALA A 605 -2.77 -7.10 35.93
C ALA A 605 -1.89 -7.06 37.20
N ILE A 606 -1.11 -5.98 37.39
CA ILE A 606 -0.28 -5.77 38.58
C ILE A 606 -1.13 -5.66 39.84
N GLU A 607 -2.20 -4.87 39.81
CA GLU A 607 -3.12 -4.71 40.95
C GLU A 607 -3.82 -6.02 41.28
N ASN A 608 -4.25 -6.79 40.26
CA ASN A 608 -4.88 -8.08 40.47
C ASN A 608 -3.90 -9.09 41.09
N GLY A 609 -2.67 -9.19 40.57
CA GLY A 609 -1.61 -10.03 41.13
C GLY A 609 -1.24 -9.65 42.57
N ALA A 610 -1.33 -8.36 42.90
CA ALA A 610 -1.15 -7.83 44.26
C ALA A 610 -2.38 -8.00 45.18
N SER A 611 -3.40 -8.76 44.76
CA SER A 611 -4.65 -8.95 45.51
C SER A 611 -5.40 -7.65 45.82
N ARG A 612 -5.37 -6.68 44.88
CA ARG A 612 -6.07 -5.38 44.92
C ARG A 612 -7.13 -5.29 43.80
N PRO A 613 -8.21 -6.11 43.85
CA PRO A 613 -9.15 -6.26 42.73
C PRO A 613 -9.88 -4.96 42.35
N GLU A 614 -10.21 -4.10 43.31
CA GLU A 614 -10.93 -2.85 42.99
C GLU A 614 -10.06 -1.85 42.21
N ALA A 615 -8.77 -1.78 42.53
CA ALA A 615 -7.82 -0.99 41.77
C ALA A 615 -7.62 -1.58 40.37
N ALA A 616 -7.58 -2.92 40.26
CA ALA A 616 -7.49 -3.62 38.98
C ALA A 616 -8.69 -3.31 38.08
N MET A 617 -9.91 -3.35 38.62
CA MET A 617 -11.14 -3.04 37.88
C MET A 617 -11.15 -1.60 37.36
N VAL A 618 -10.68 -0.63 38.15
CA VAL A 618 -10.54 0.77 37.69
C VAL A 618 -9.55 0.87 36.54
N ALA A 619 -8.40 0.19 36.64
CA ALA A 619 -7.38 0.20 35.61
C ALA A 619 -7.87 -0.46 34.31
N TYR A 620 -8.55 -1.61 34.37
CA TYR A 620 -9.14 -2.24 33.18
C TYR A 620 -10.25 -1.40 32.54
N ARG A 621 -11.07 -0.68 33.32
CA ARG A 621 -12.05 0.27 32.77
C ARG A 621 -11.37 1.42 32.00
N ASN A 622 -10.27 1.94 32.51
CA ASN A 622 -9.46 2.93 31.79
C ASN A 622 -8.85 2.33 30.52
N ALA A 623 -8.36 1.09 30.57
CA ALA A 623 -7.83 0.40 29.39
C ALA A 623 -8.89 0.31 28.27
N LEU A 624 -10.13 -0.05 28.61
CA LEU A 624 -11.26 -0.13 27.67
C LEU A 624 -11.77 1.23 27.20
N MET A 625 -11.56 2.30 27.99
CA MET A 625 -11.88 3.66 27.56
C MET A 625 -11.00 4.09 26.38
N PHE A 626 -9.73 3.70 26.38
CA PHE A 626 -8.73 4.04 25.36
C PHE A 626 -8.68 3.04 24.21
N ASN A 627 -8.96 1.75 24.46
CA ASN A 627 -9.13 0.76 23.40
C ASN A 627 -10.32 -0.16 23.73
N PRO A 628 -11.51 0.09 23.15
CA PRO A 628 -12.68 -0.76 23.36
C PRO A 628 -12.49 -2.20 22.89
N ALA A 629 -11.58 -2.45 21.94
CA ALA A 629 -11.25 -3.76 21.38
C ALA A 629 -10.15 -4.49 22.17
N ASN A 630 -9.81 -4.05 23.38
CA ASN A 630 -8.94 -4.80 24.28
C ASN A 630 -9.74 -5.95 24.94
N TYR A 631 -9.92 -7.05 24.20
CA TYR A 631 -10.73 -8.20 24.62
C TYR A 631 -10.21 -8.85 25.91
N ASP A 632 -8.89 -8.87 26.12
CA ASP A 632 -8.29 -9.46 27.33
C ASP A 632 -8.62 -8.62 28.58
N ALA A 633 -8.47 -7.29 28.51
CA ALA A 633 -8.88 -6.40 29.59
C ALA A 633 -10.38 -6.51 29.89
N ARG A 634 -11.19 -6.72 28.84
CA ARG A 634 -12.65 -6.92 28.97
C ARG A 634 -12.98 -8.21 29.69
N GLU A 635 -12.34 -9.31 29.32
CA GLU A 635 -12.53 -10.61 29.97
C GLU A 635 -12.08 -10.57 31.43
N LYS A 636 -10.91 -9.98 31.71
CA LYS A 636 -10.41 -9.82 33.08
C LYS A 636 -11.29 -8.92 33.94
N LEU A 637 -11.80 -7.81 33.40
CA LEU A 637 -12.77 -6.98 34.12
C LEU A 637 -14.05 -7.77 34.43
N ARG A 638 -14.53 -8.57 33.47
CA ARG A 638 -15.75 -9.39 33.64
C ARG A 638 -15.58 -10.48 34.70
N GLU A 639 -14.41 -11.14 34.73
CA GLU A 639 -14.01 -12.11 35.74
C GLU A 639 -14.04 -11.48 37.15
N LEU A 640 -13.40 -10.31 37.31
CA LEU A 640 -13.35 -9.59 38.58
C LEU A 640 -14.73 -9.08 39.04
N GLU A 641 -15.63 -8.78 38.11
CA GLU A 641 -17.03 -8.44 38.40
C GLU A 641 -17.89 -9.65 38.79
N GLY A 642 -17.32 -10.87 38.82
CA GLY A 642 -18.04 -12.10 39.15
C GLY A 642 -19.08 -12.51 38.10
N LYS A 643 -18.95 -12.01 36.86
CA LYS A 643 -19.88 -12.30 35.76
C LYS A 643 -19.40 -13.52 34.99
N LYS A 644 -20.34 -14.41 34.61
CA LYS A 644 -20.08 -15.52 33.68
C LYS A 644 -19.64 -15.00 32.31
N SER A 645 -18.99 -15.82 31.47
CA SER A 645 -18.67 -15.47 30.08
C SER A 645 -19.83 -14.77 29.36
N ILE A 646 -19.53 -13.78 28.52
CA ILE A 646 -20.54 -13.06 27.75
C ILE A 646 -21.37 -14.02 26.86
N PHE A 647 -20.75 -15.11 26.40
CA PHE A 647 -21.39 -16.12 25.58
C PHE A 647 -22.37 -17.00 26.35
N SER A 648 -22.40 -16.93 27.68
CA SER A 648 -23.43 -17.60 28.49
C SER A 648 -24.84 -17.00 28.36
N ASN A 649 -24.97 -15.86 27.66
CA ASN A 649 -26.27 -15.28 27.30
C ASN A 649 -26.96 -16.01 26.15
N PHE A 650 -26.21 -16.80 25.36
CA PHE A 650 -26.76 -17.51 24.22
C PHE A 650 -27.20 -18.92 24.62
N ARG A 651 -28.22 -19.44 23.94
CA ARG A 651 -28.60 -20.86 24.11
C ARG A 651 -27.46 -21.74 23.61
N THR A 652 -27.11 -22.73 24.42
CA THR A 652 -26.16 -23.79 24.07
C THR A 652 -26.91 -25.02 23.59
N PHE A 653 -26.28 -25.78 22.71
CA PHE A 653 -26.85 -27.00 22.16
C PHE A 653 -25.95 -28.18 22.49
N THR A 654 -26.55 -29.34 22.72
CA THR A 654 -25.82 -30.57 23.06
C THR A 654 -25.54 -31.34 21.77
N VAL A 655 -24.27 -31.44 21.39
CA VAL A 655 -23.83 -32.11 20.15
C VAL A 655 -24.28 -33.58 20.15
N GLU A 656 -24.15 -34.26 21.29
CA GLU A 656 -24.52 -35.67 21.44
C GLU A 656 -26.02 -35.91 21.22
N GLU A 657 -26.88 -35.00 21.71
CA GLU A 657 -28.33 -35.08 21.51
C GLU A 657 -28.69 -34.86 20.03
N MET A 658 -28.02 -33.91 19.37
CA MET A 658 -28.22 -33.65 17.94
C MET A 658 -27.75 -34.81 17.07
N MET A 659 -26.62 -35.43 17.40
CA MET A 659 -26.14 -36.64 16.73
C MET A 659 -27.09 -37.82 16.93
N ALA A 660 -27.59 -38.02 18.16
CA ALA A 660 -28.53 -39.11 18.46
C ALA A 660 -29.88 -38.94 17.75
N ALA A 661 -30.32 -37.71 17.55
CA ALA A 661 -31.53 -37.37 16.80
C ALA A 661 -31.31 -37.27 15.27
N ALA A 662 -30.06 -37.39 14.80
CA ALA A 662 -29.73 -37.13 13.41
C ALA A 662 -30.35 -38.18 12.46
N PRO A 663 -31.13 -37.76 11.47
CA PRO A 663 -31.78 -38.67 10.54
C PRO A 663 -30.77 -39.46 9.70
N GLY A 664 -31.17 -40.65 9.25
CA GLY A 664 -30.42 -41.46 8.29
C GLY A 664 -30.54 -40.91 6.87
N ARG A 665 -29.71 -41.43 5.96
CA ARG A 665 -29.71 -41.07 4.54
C ARG A 665 -31.07 -41.28 3.87
N GLU A 666 -31.89 -42.20 4.38
CA GLU A 666 -33.22 -42.50 3.83
C GLU A 666 -34.17 -41.30 3.87
N ALA A 667 -33.97 -40.38 4.82
CA ALA A 667 -34.74 -39.14 4.91
C ALA A 667 -34.32 -38.09 3.86
N TYR A 668 -33.09 -38.22 3.32
CA TYR A 668 -32.47 -37.28 2.37
C TYR A 668 -31.85 -38.05 1.19
N PRO A 669 -32.67 -38.78 0.40
CA PRO A 669 -32.15 -39.71 -0.61
C PRO A 669 -31.39 -39.05 -1.76
N ASN A 670 -31.57 -37.74 -1.95
CA ASN A 670 -30.95 -36.94 -3.01
C ASN A 670 -29.79 -36.06 -2.52
N ASP A 671 -29.52 -36.03 -1.21
CA ASP A 671 -28.51 -35.14 -0.62
C ASP A 671 -27.27 -35.93 -0.19
N ASN A 672 -26.11 -35.27 -0.28
CA ASN A 672 -24.83 -35.87 0.09
C ASN A 672 -24.50 -35.73 1.58
N ALA A 673 -25.09 -34.73 2.23
CA ALA A 673 -24.87 -34.40 3.63
C ALA A 673 -26.07 -33.63 4.18
N LEU A 674 -26.13 -33.52 5.51
CA LEU A 674 -27.09 -32.70 6.23
C LEU A 674 -26.34 -31.82 7.22
N ILE A 675 -26.55 -30.50 7.13
CA ILE A 675 -26.12 -29.59 8.19
C ILE A 675 -27.15 -29.74 9.31
N LEU A 676 -26.77 -30.42 10.38
CA LEU A 676 -27.65 -30.61 11.53
C LEU A 676 -27.83 -29.31 12.29
N PHE A 677 -26.76 -28.52 12.34
CA PHE A 677 -26.72 -27.31 13.12
C PHE A 677 -25.70 -26.33 12.55
N ASN A 678 -26.13 -25.09 12.29
CA ASN A 678 -25.24 -23.94 12.15
C ASN A 678 -25.73 -22.83 13.10
N ASN A 679 -24.89 -22.40 14.02
CA ASN A 679 -25.24 -21.35 14.98
C ASN A 679 -24.15 -20.32 15.17
N LEU A 680 -24.46 -19.10 14.74
CA LEU A 680 -23.63 -17.92 14.93
C LEU A 680 -24.16 -17.08 16.09
N ASN A 681 -23.29 -16.80 17.06
CA ASN A 681 -23.55 -15.88 18.17
C ASN A 681 -22.62 -14.66 18.06
N ARG A 682 -23.16 -13.50 17.70
CA ARG A 682 -22.46 -12.20 17.60
C ARG A 682 -22.69 -11.37 18.87
N VAL A 683 -21.61 -10.81 19.41
CA VAL A 683 -21.64 -9.84 20.51
C VAL A 683 -21.09 -8.51 19.99
N VAL A 684 -21.85 -7.43 20.18
CA VAL A 684 -21.39 -6.06 19.98
C VAL A 684 -21.30 -5.40 21.34
N TYR A 685 -20.18 -4.74 21.61
CA TYR A 685 -19.91 -4.02 22.84
C TYR A 685 -20.18 -2.53 22.70
N GLU A 686 -20.22 -1.83 23.84
CA GLU A 686 -20.20 -0.37 23.83
C GLU A 686 -18.96 0.14 23.06
N LYS A 687 -19.16 1.19 22.26
CA LYS A 687 -18.14 1.75 21.34
C LYS A 687 -17.68 0.81 20.22
N GLY A 688 -18.50 -0.19 19.85
CA GLY A 688 -18.43 -0.92 18.57
C GLY A 688 -17.49 -2.10 18.46
N ALA A 689 -16.61 -2.34 19.44
CA ALA A 689 -15.85 -3.60 19.51
C ALA A 689 -16.82 -4.79 19.42
N SER A 690 -16.47 -5.84 18.67
CA SER A 690 -17.39 -6.95 18.44
C SER A 690 -16.64 -8.26 18.17
N GLU A 691 -17.27 -9.35 18.58
CA GLU A 691 -16.75 -10.69 18.37
C GLU A 691 -17.89 -11.66 18.12
N MET A 692 -17.59 -12.80 17.51
CA MET A 692 -18.57 -13.86 17.29
C MET A 692 -17.99 -15.24 17.59
N THR A 693 -18.86 -16.18 17.88
CA THR A 693 -18.58 -17.62 17.81
C THR A 693 -19.54 -18.26 16.82
N GLU A 694 -19.08 -19.21 16.03
CA GLU A 694 -19.93 -20.02 15.16
C GLU A 694 -19.64 -21.50 15.37
N GLU A 695 -20.71 -22.29 15.43
CA GLU A 695 -20.70 -23.74 15.61
C GLU A 695 -21.37 -24.40 14.41
N LEU A 696 -20.71 -25.39 13.82
CA LEU A 696 -21.19 -26.14 12.66
C LEU A 696 -21.10 -27.64 12.93
N LEU A 697 -22.24 -28.34 12.81
CA LEU A 697 -22.33 -29.80 12.89
C LEU A 697 -22.92 -30.34 11.59
N VAL A 698 -22.18 -31.19 10.89
CA VAL A 698 -22.59 -31.76 9.60
C VAL A 698 -22.51 -33.28 9.68
N LYS A 699 -23.52 -33.96 9.15
CA LYS A 699 -23.50 -35.41 8.92
C LYS A 699 -23.29 -35.69 7.43
N VAL A 700 -22.28 -36.47 7.08
CA VAL A 700 -22.03 -36.88 5.68
C VAL A 700 -22.71 -38.21 5.40
N PHE A 701 -23.41 -38.34 4.27
CA PHE A 701 -24.18 -39.56 3.95
C PHE A 701 -23.46 -40.51 3.00
N ASN A 702 -22.54 -40.02 2.19
CA ASN A 702 -21.89 -40.78 1.11
C ASN A 702 -20.50 -40.21 0.77
N ALA A 703 -19.76 -40.91 -0.11
CA ALA A 703 -18.45 -40.47 -0.61
C ALA A 703 -18.40 -39.03 -1.16
N SER A 704 -19.45 -38.57 -1.86
CA SER A 704 -19.50 -37.18 -2.34
C SER A 704 -19.60 -36.20 -1.17
N GLY A 705 -20.41 -36.50 -0.16
CA GLY A 705 -20.48 -35.67 1.06
C GLY A 705 -19.16 -35.62 1.81
N ILE A 706 -18.38 -36.71 1.79
CA ILE A 706 -17.01 -36.71 2.31
C ILE A 706 -16.13 -35.77 1.48
N ASP A 707 -16.18 -35.85 0.15
CA ASP A 707 -15.40 -34.95 -0.71
C ASP A 707 -15.77 -33.48 -0.52
N ASP A 708 -17.04 -33.19 -0.26
CA ASP A 708 -17.57 -31.85 -0.02
C ASP A 708 -17.13 -31.26 1.34
N PHE A 709 -16.94 -32.09 2.38
CA PHE A 709 -16.71 -31.66 3.76
C PHE A 709 -15.39 -32.11 4.41
N LYS A 710 -14.58 -32.94 3.73
CA LYS A 710 -13.25 -33.35 4.24
C LYS A 710 -12.28 -32.18 4.43
N GLU A 711 -12.55 -31.06 3.77
CA GLU A 711 -11.85 -29.79 3.93
C GLU A 711 -12.85 -28.66 4.14
N TYR A 712 -12.54 -27.73 5.04
CA TYR A 712 -13.39 -26.57 5.31
C TYR A 712 -12.54 -25.30 5.43
N TRP A 713 -13.01 -24.23 4.78
CA TRP A 713 -12.33 -22.93 4.77
C TRP A 713 -13.18 -21.90 5.52
N ILE A 714 -12.70 -21.47 6.68
CA ILE A 714 -13.36 -20.45 7.50
C ILE A 714 -13.10 -19.07 6.89
N GLN A 715 -14.17 -18.35 6.56
CA GLN A 715 -14.06 -17.00 6.02
C GLN A 715 -13.80 -15.99 7.15
N HIS A 716 -12.77 -15.17 6.99
CA HIS A 716 -12.46 -14.04 7.88
C HIS A 716 -11.60 -13.00 7.15
N ASN A 717 -11.58 -11.77 7.64
CA ASN A 717 -10.74 -10.69 7.14
C ASN A 717 -9.43 -10.59 7.95
N GLY A 718 -8.39 -11.31 7.53
CA GLY A 718 -7.09 -11.33 8.23
C GLY A 718 -6.36 -9.98 8.39
N PHE A 719 -6.88 -8.88 7.84
CA PHE A 719 -6.35 -7.54 8.11
C PHE A 719 -6.81 -6.95 9.45
N ASN A 720 -8.07 -7.19 9.82
CA ASN A 720 -8.71 -6.55 10.98
C ASN A 720 -9.44 -7.54 11.88
N GLU A 721 -9.37 -8.84 11.58
CA GLU A 721 -10.04 -9.90 12.31
C GLU A 721 -9.04 -10.95 12.77
N ASP A 722 -9.19 -11.40 14.00
CA ASP A 722 -8.43 -12.51 14.57
C ASP A 722 -9.32 -13.75 14.65
N LEU A 723 -8.91 -14.83 14.00
CA LEU A 723 -9.62 -16.10 13.94
C LEU A 723 -8.97 -17.11 14.89
N THR A 724 -9.77 -17.68 15.80
CA THR A 724 -9.38 -18.79 16.65
C THR A 724 -10.31 -19.98 16.40
N VAL A 725 -9.77 -21.11 15.95
CA VAL A 725 -10.51 -22.38 15.90
C VAL A 725 -10.48 -23.00 17.30
N GLU A 726 -11.63 -23.08 17.95
CA GLU A 726 -11.76 -23.59 19.33
C GLU A 726 -11.88 -25.12 19.34
N GLU A 727 -12.63 -25.70 18.40
CA GLU A 727 -12.75 -27.15 18.21
C GLU A 727 -12.91 -27.49 16.72
N ALA A 728 -12.29 -28.58 16.26
CA ALA A 728 -12.49 -29.12 14.92
C ALA A 728 -12.25 -30.64 14.93
N LYS A 729 -13.31 -31.43 14.78
CA LYS A 729 -13.24 -32.89 14.98
C LYS A 729 -14.12 -33.66 14.00
N VAL A 730 -13.72 -34.90 13.73
CA VAL A 730 -14.58 -35.96 13.20
C VAL A 730 -15.18 -36.72 14.39
N LEU A 731 -16.49 -36.85 14.42
CA LEU A 731 -17.22 -37.62 15.44
C LEU A 731 -17.67 -38.94 14.80
N LYS A 732 -17.10 -40.04 15.30
CA LYS A 732 -17.25 -41.39 14.76
C LYS A 732 -18.55 -42.05 15.22
N ALA A 733 -19.04 -42.99 14.42
CA ALA A 733 -20.25 -43.75 14.73
C ALA A 733 -20.12 -44.61 16.00
N ASP A 734 -18.91 -45.03 16.37
CA ASP A 734 -18.61 -45.77 17.60
C ASP A 734 -18.46 -44.86 18.85
N GLY A 735 -18.61 -43.55 18.68
CA GLY A 735 -18.48 -42.54 19.73
C GLY A 735 -17.06 -42.03 19.95
N SER A 736 -16.07 -42.48 19.16
CA SER A 736 -14.71 -41.92 19.21
C SER A 736 -14.61 -40.57 18.48
N GLU A 737 -13.63 -39.75 18.86
CA GLU A 737 -13.37 -38.44 18.25
C GLU A 737 -11.97 -38.41 17.63
N ILE A 738 -11.85 -37.78 16.45
CA ILE A 738 -10.57 -37.54 15.80
C ILE A 738 -10.42 -36.04 15.55
N GLU A 739 -9.39 -35.42 16.14
CA GLU A 739 -9.05 -34.02 15.88
C GLU A 739 -8.67 -33.80 14.41
N ALA A 740 -9.17 -32.72 13.84
CA ALA A 740 -8.82 -32.26 12.50
C ALA A 740 -7.44 -31.59 12.48
N ASP A 741 -6.80 -31.56 11.31
CA ASP A 741 -5.62 -30.69 11.12
C ASP A 741 -6.07 -29.27 10.82
N VAL A 742 -5.61 -28.30 11.63
CA VAL A 742 -5.95 -26.89 11.49
C VAL A 742 -4.71 -26.10 11.08
N ASN A 743 -4.78 -25.41 9.94
CA ASN A 743 -3.76 -24.48 9.49
C ASN A 743 -4.40 -23.13 9.15
N GLY A 744 -4.37 -22.20 10.11
CA GLY A 744 -5.03 -20.89 9.96
C GLY A 744 -6.54 -21.06 9.80
N ASN A 745 -7.07 -20.70 8.64
CA ASN A 745 -8.49 -20.83 8.32
C ASN A 745 -8.84 -22.10 7.53
N HIS A 746 -7.87 -22.97 7.23
CA HIS A 746 -8.08 -24.24 6.54
C HIS A 746 -8.11 -25.40 7.56
N VAL A 747 -9.18 -26.17 7.51
CA VAL A 747 -9.42 -27.32 8.40
C VAL A 747 -9.53 -28.59 7.56
N VAL A 748 -8.80 -29.64 7.92
CA VAL A 748 -8.78 -30.93 7.21
C VAL A 748 -9.24 -32.06 8.14
N PHE A 749 -10.37 -32.67 7.80
CA PHE A 749 -11.00 -33.77 8.53
C PHE A 749 -10.44 -35.13 8.06
N LYS A 750 -9.47 -35.64 8.79
CA LYS A 750 -8.82 -36.92 8.48
C LYS A 750 -9.75 -38.09 8.76
N SER A 751 -9.66 -39.09 7.89
CA SER A 751 -10.34 -40.38 8.08
C SER A 751 -11.86 -40.26 8.21
N LEU A 752 -12.50 -39.24 7.64
CA LEU A 752 -13.96 -39.11 7.61
C LEU A 752 -14.60 -40.24 6.76
N GLU A 753 -15.58 -40.94 7.31
CA GLU A 753 -16.31 -42.04 6.65
C GLU A 753 -17.82 -41.74 6.48
N GLU A 754 -18.53 -42.58 5.73
CA GLU A 754 -19.96 -42.41 5.48
C GLU A 754 -20.78 -42.55 6.77
N ASN A 755 -21.78 -41.68 6.94
CA ASN A 755 -22.66 -41.57 8.11
C ASN A 755 -21.98 -41.05 9.39
N GLU A 756 -20.76 -40.54 9.30
CA GLU A 756 -20.08 -39.84 10.38
C GLU A 756 -20.37 -38.34 10.35
N PHE A 757 -19.83 -37.63 11.35
CA PHE A 757 -20.07 -36.22 11.53
C PHE A 757 -18.76 -35.44 11.58
N ILE A 758 -18.82 -34.18 11.16
CA ILE A 758 -17.81 -33.19 11.48
C ILE A 758 -18.41 -32.14 12.42
N TYR A 759 -17.63 -31.70 13.39
CA TYR A 759 -17.97 -30.63 14.30
C TYR A 759 -16.89 -29.57 14.28
N LEU A 760 -17.27 -28.31 14.08
CA LEU A 760 -16.40 -27.15 14.12
C LEU A 760 -16.97 -26.11 15.07
N LYS A 761 -16.07 -25.46 15.79
CA LYS A 761 -16.36 -24.26 16.58
C LYS A 761 -15.20 -23.28 16.42
N TRP A 762 -15.52 -22.04 16.07
CA TRP A 762 -14.51 -20.99 15.94
C TRP A 762 -15.01 -19.65 16.47
N ARG A 763 -14.06 -18.76 16.76
CA ARG A 763 -14.28 -17.41 17.27
C ARG A 763 -13.57 -16.39 16.40
N ILE A 764 -14.23 -15.28 16.11
CA ILE A 764 -13.65 -14.14 15.40
C ILE A 764 -13.76 -12.88 16.25
N LYS A 765 -12.64 -12.16 16.46
CA LYS A 765 -12.56 -10.87 17.14
C LYS A 765 -12.26 -9.75 16.13
N ASN A 766 -13.01 -8.65 16.17
CA ASN A 766 -12.85 -7.53 15.25
C ASN A 766 -11.99 -6.39 15.84
N TYR A 767 -11.11 -5.82 15.03
CA TYR A 767 -10.18 -4.74 15.39
C TYR A 767 -10.23 -3.55 14.41
N TYR A 768 -11.39 -3.31 13.76
CA TYR A 768 -11.58 -2.14 12.91
C TYR A 768 -11.24 -0.84 13.66
N SER A 769 -10.57 0.08 12.96
CA SER A 769 -10.11 1.36 13.50
C SER A 769 -10.84 2.55 12.86
N GLY A 770 -10.59 3.76 13.37
CA GLY A 770 -11.16 5.00 12.83
C GLY A 770 -12.68 5.06 12.95
N LYS A 771 -13.34 5.66 11.96
CA LYS A 771 -14.81 5.81 11.92
C LYS A 771 -15.55 4.46 11.99
N LEU A 772 -14.99 3.40 11.39
CA LEU A 772 -15.63 2.08 11.35
C LEU A 772 -15.57 1.33 12.69
N SER A 773 -14.65 1.69 13.60
CA SER A 773 -14.51 1.02 14.91
C SER A 773 -15.78 0.99 15.77
N ASN A 774 -16.69 1.95 15.56
CA ASN A 774 -17.95 2.06 16.28
C ASN A 774 -19.11 1.29 15.62
N HIS A 775 -18.86 0.61 14.50
CA HIS A 775 -19.88 -0.04 13.69
C HIS A 775 -19.55 -1.53 13.46
N PHE A 776 -20.61 -2.32 13.31
CA PHE A 776 -20.59 -3.68 12.77
C PHE A 776 -21.54 -3.78 11.57
N TRP A 777 -21.30 -4.76 10.71
CA TRP A 777 -22.16 -5.21 9.62
C TRP A 777 -21.99 -6.72 9.46
N ASP A 778 -23.02 -7.40 8.96
CA ASP A 778 -23.02 -8.85 8.75
C ASP A 778 -23.87 -9.25 7.55
N GLN A 779 -23.50 -10.37 6.95
CA GLN A 779 -24.28 -11.10 5.97
C GLN A 779 -24.29 -12.58 6.37
N PHE A 780 -25.47 -13.15 6.55
CA PHE A 780 -25.61 -14.54 7.02
C PHE A 780 -26.66 -15.29 6.20
N PHE A 781 -26.32 -16.51 5.78
CA PHE A 781 -27.16 -17.35 4.94
C PHE A 781 -27.89 -18.39 5.80
N PHE A 782 -29.22 -18.42 5.70
CA PHE A 782 -30.10 -19.37 6.40
C PHE A 782 -30.37 -20.64 5.59
N ASN A 783 -29.91 -20.72 4.35
CA ASN A 783 -29.93 -21.94 3.55
C ASN A 783 -28.78 -21.93 2.53
N GLY A 784 -28.52 -23.08 1.94
CA GLY A 784 -27.51 -23.27 0.91
C GLY A 784 -27.79 -24.52 0.10
N PHE A 785 -26.77 -25.09 -0.54
CA PHE A 785 -26.91 -26.30 -1.38
C PHE A 785 -27.04 -27.61 -0.60
N TYR A 786 -27.04 -27.55 0.74
CA TYR A 786 -27.32 -28.68 1.62
C TYR A 786 -28.56 -28.38 2.46
N PRO A 787 -29.36 -29.41 2.78
CA PRO A 787 -30.45 -29.24 3.74
C PRO A 787 -29.87 -28.88 5.11
N VAL A 788 -30.64 -28.12 5.87
CA VAL A 788 -30.25 -27.64 7.20
C VAL A 788 -31.36 -27.94 8.21
N ALA A 789 -31.08 -28.83 9.17
CA ALA A 789 -32.08 -29.19 10.18
C ALA A 789 -32.38 -28.03 11.14
N ARG A 790 -31.36 -27.27 11.52
CA ARG A 790 -31.51 -26.05 12.31
C ARG A 790 -30.40 -25.05 12.04
N ILE A 791 -30.76 -23.78 11.89
CA ILE A 791 -29.81 -22.70 11.66
C ILE A 791 -30.24 -21.43 12.37
N ARG A 792 -29.28 -20.81 13.08
CA ARG A 792 -29.56 -19.67 13.94
C ARG A 792 -28.50 -18.59 13.82
N TYR A 793 -28.96 -17.34 13.76
CA TYR A 793 -28.13 -16.16 13.97
C TYR A 793 -28.62 -15.41 15.22
N SER A 794 -27.72 -15.18 16.17
CA SER A 794 -28.00 -14.48 17.42
C SER A 794 -27.11 -13.25 17.55
N LEU A 795 -27.70 -12.11 17.90
CA LEU A 795 -27.02 -10.84 18.06
C LEU A 795 -27.32 -10.23 19.44
N LEU A 796 -26.29 -10.12 20.27
CA LEU A 796 -26.34 -9.42 21.55
C LEU A 796 -25.73 -8.03 21.40
N VAL A 797 -26.53 -6.99 21.65
CA VAL A 797 -26.08 -5.58 21.58
C VAL A 797 -26.33 -4.85 22.91
N PRO A 798 -25.61 -3.74 23.18
CA PRO A 798 -25.89 -2.90 24.34
C PRO A 798 -27.32 -2.34 24.30
N ARG A 799 -27.91 -2.05 25.47
CA ARG A 799 -29.27 -1.48 25.52
C ARG A 799 -29.30 -0.14 24.78
N GLY A 800 -30.24 -0.01 23.85
CA GLY A 800 -30.41 1.21 23.04
C GLY A 800 -29.49 1.31 21.83
N PHE A 801 -28.67 0.30 21.54
CA PHE A 801 -27.87 0.24 20.32
C PHE A 801 -28.76 0.15 19.08
N THR A 802 -28.48 0.98 18.06
CA THR A 802 -29.27 1.07 16.83
C THR A 802 -28.56 0.38 15.67
N PHE A 803 -29.27 -0.49 14.95
CA PHE A 803 -28.83 -1.10 13.71
C PHE A 803 -30.04 -1.35 12.79
N ASN A 804 -29.76 -1.52 11.51
CA ASN A 804 -30.72 -1.89 10.49
C ASN A 804 -30.51 -3.36 10.09
N TYR A 805 -31.60 -4.04 9.71
CA TYR A 805 -31.52 -5.35 9.09
C TYR A 805 -32.50 -5.46 7.93
N LYS A 806 -32.16 -6.29 6.95
CA LYS A 806 -33.00 -6.68 5.83
C LYS A 806 -32.92 -8.19 5.66
N THR A 807 -34.03 -8.79 5.23
CA THR A 807 -34.09 -10.20 4.90
C THR A 807 -34.40 -10.38 3.42
N GLN A 808 -33.86 -11.44 2.85
CA GLN A 808 -34.13 -11.85 1.48
C GLN A 808 -34.70 -13.26 1.46
N ALA A 809 -35.67 -13.51 0.56
CA ALA A 809 -36.36 -14.79 0.40
C ALA A 809 -36.93 -15.41 1.70
N MET A 810 -37.08 -14.59 2.75
CA MET A 810 -37.66 -14.98 4.04
C MET A 810 -38.37 -13.79 4.70
N ASP A 811 -39.48 -14.07 5.40
CA ASP A 811 -40.23 -13.10 6.21
C ASP A 811 -40.02 -13.42 7.71
N LEU A 812 -38.76 -13.46 8.14
CA LEU A 812 -38.38 -13.76 9.53
C LEU A 812 -37.99 -12.48 10.27
N ARG A 813 -38.69 -12.21 11.37
CA ARG A 813 -38.35 -11.15 12.31
C ARG A 813 -37.60 -11.75 13.51
N PRO A 814 -36.66 -11.03 14.13
CA PRO A 814 -35.95 -11.54 15.29
C PRO A 814 -36.88 -11.66 16.49
N GLU A 815 -36.76 -12.75 17.22
CA GLU A 815 -37.20 -12.81 18.61
C GLU A 815 -36.31 -11.91 19.44
N LYS A 816 -36.91 -11.05 20.29
CA LYS A 816 -36.17 -10.11 21.14
C LYS A 816 -36.32 -10.49 22.60
N SER A 817 -35.20 -10.56 23.31
CA SER A 817 -35.19 -10.76 24.76
C SER A 817 -34.19 -9.83 25.43
N ASN A 818 -34.42 -9.52 26.71
CA ASN A 818 -33.50 -8.73 27.52
C ASN A 818 -32.64 -9.66 28.37
N THR A 819 -31.33 -9.43 28.38
CA THR A 819 -30.40 -10.12 29.26
C THR A 819 -29.80 -9.13 30.27
N ALA A 820 -28.96 -9.64 31.19
CA ALA A 820 -28.20 -8.78 32.09
C ALA A 820 -27.25 -7.84 31.33
N ASP A 821 -26.70 -8.32 30.21
CA ASP A 821 -25.65 -7.67 29.43
C ASP A 821 -26.18 -6.84 28.24
N GLY A 822 -27.42 -7.03 27.79
CA GLY A 822 -27.91 -6.31 26.61
C GLY A 822 -29.31 -6.72 26.14
N THR A 823 -29.59 -6.41 24.87
CA THR A 823 -30.76 -6.92 24.15
C THR A 823 -30.28 -7.99 23.17
N LEU A 824 -30.86 -9.19 23.26
CA LEU A 824 -30.58 -10.31 22.38
C LEU A 824 -31.64 -10.38 21.29
N TYR A 825 -31.19 -10.50 20.04
CA TYR A 825 -32.00 -10.68 18.84
C TYR A 825 -31.67 -12.05 18.23
N GLU A 826 -32.68 -12.90 18.05
CA GLU A 826 -32.49 -14.27 17.53
C GLU A 826 -33.34 -14.49 16.26
N TRP A 827 -32.70 -14.93 15.19
CA TRP A 827 -33.34 -15.45 13.97
C TRP A 827 -33.03 -16.95 13.92
N ASP A 828 -34.04 -17.80 13.94
CA ASP A 828 -33.92 -19.26 14.07
C ASP A 828 -34.84 -19.94 13.05
N LEU A 829 -34.28 -20.71 12.13
CA LEU A 829 -35.01 -21.51 11.14
C LEU A 829 -34.73 -23.00 11.35
N HIS A 830 -35.70 -23.82 10.96
CA HIS A 830 -35.69 -25.26 11.13
C HIS A 830 -36.12 -25.93 9.83
N ASP A 831 -35.58 -27.13 9.60
CA ASP A 831 -35.94 -28.01 8.48
C ASP A 831 -35.89 -27.30 7.11
N GLU A 832 -34.82 -26.54 6.88
CA GLU A 832 -34.62 -25.79 5.66
C GLU A 832 -34.13 -26.71 4.53
N PRO A 833 -34.86 -26.80 3.41
CA PRO A 833 -34.46 -27.66 2.30
C PRO A 833 -33.23 -27.08 1.57
N ALA A 834 -32.47 -27.96 0.92
CA ALA A 834 -31.40 -27.57 0.03
C ALA A 834 -31.93 -26.68 -1.11
N VAL A 835 -31.17 -25.65 -1.45
CA VAL A 835 -31.32 -24.92 -2.70
C VAL A 835 -30.97 -25.88 -3.84
N VAL A 836 -31.93 -26.16 -4.72
CA VAL A 836 -31.70 -27.00 -5.89
C VAL A 836 -30.96 -26.20 -6.95
N TYR A 837 -29.76 -26.65 -7.32
CA TYR A 837 -28.99 -26.00 -8.37
C TYR A 837 -29.65 -26.19 -9.74
N GLU A 838 -30.01 -25.08 -10.39
CA GLU A 838 -30.41 -25.04 -11.79
C GLU A 838 -29.28 -24.40 -12.62
N TYR A 839 -28.89 -25.02 -13.75
CA TYR A 839 -27.78 -24.52 -14.55
C TYR A 839 -27.98 -23.04 -14.96
N GLY A 840 -27.01 -22.19 -14.61
CA GLY A 840 -27.07 -20.75 -14.86
C GLY A 840 -28.07 -19.97 -13.99
N MET A 841 -28.48 -20.51 -12.84
CA MET A 841 -29.20 -19.72 -11.82
C MET A 841 -28.30 -18.60 -11.24
N PRO A 842 -28.89 -17.53 -10.66
CA PRO A 842 -28.16 -16.58 -9.84
C PRO A 842 -27.45 -17.26 -8.66
N ILE A 843 -26.43 -16.56 -8.15
CA ILE A 843 -25.72 -16.96 -6.93
C ILE A 843 -26.62 -16.87 -5.69
N LEU A 844 -26.19 -17.47 -4.58
CA LEU A 844 -26.99 -17.57 -3.34
C LEU A 844 -27.33 -16.20 -2.75
N GLU A 845 -26.52 -15.18 -2.97
CA GLU A 845 -26.73 -13.80 -2.55
C GLU A 845 -28.01 -13.20 -3.15
N ASP A 846 -28.52 -13.72 -4.27
CA ASP A 846 -29.72 -13.21 -4.95
C ASP A 846 -30.96 -14.10 -4.73
N VAL A 847 -30.77 -15.39 -4.49
CA VAL A 847 -31.89 -16.37 -4.39
C VAL A 847 -31.99 -17.08 -3.06
N GLY A 848 -30.94 -17.04 -2.24
CA GLY A 848 -30.90 -17.62 -0.91
C GLY A 848 -31.69 -16.81 0.12
N LYS A 849 -31.92 -17.45 1.26
CA LYS A 849 -32.47 -16.84 2.47
C LYS A 849 -31.35 -16.13 3.20
N VAL A 850 -31.23 -14.82 3.03
CA VAL A 850 -30.10 -14.04 3.55
C VAL A 850 -30.56 -13.00 4.56
N LEU A 851 -29.81 -12.85 5.65
CA LEU A 851 -29.92 -11.76 6.61
C LEU A 851 -28.77 -10.78 6.39
N TYR A 852 -29.10 -9.54 6.07
CA TYR A 852 -28.16 -8.41 6.02
C TYR A 852 -28.34 -7.54 7.25
N LEU A 853 -27.25 -7.20 7.91
CA LEU A 853 -27.21 -6.38 9.12
C LEU A 853 -26.20 -5.26 8.95
N SER A 854 -26.53 -4.06 9.41
CA SER A 854 -25.56 -2.97 9.52
C SER A 854 -25.96 -1.94 10.55
N SER A 855 -24.99 -1.53 11.36
CA SER A 855 -25.10 -0.37 12.26
C SER A 855 -24.63 0.93 11.62
N ILE A 856 -24.15 0.88 10.38
CA ILE A 856 -23.79 2.07 9.60
C ILE A 856 -25.08 2.76 9.16
N ALA A 857 -25.15 4.07 9.38
CA ALA A 857 -26.39 4.83 9.24
C ALA A 857 -26.93 4.83 7.81
N ASP A 858 -26.07 5.12 6.83
CA ASP A 858 -26.40 5.23 5.42
C ASP A 858 -25.14 5.11 4.54
N TRP A 859 -25.34 5.10 3.22
CA TRP A 859 -24.23 5.05 2.26
C TRP A 859 -23.46 6.38 2.16
N GLY A 860 -24.01 7.49 2.63
CA GLY A 860 -23.29 8.77 2.72
C GLY A 860 -22.15 8.71 3.72
N PHE A 861 -22.34 7.99 4.84
CA PHE A 861 -21.26 7.67 5.76
C PHE A 861 -20.11 6.90 5.05
N MET A 862 -20.44 5.93 4.19
CA MET A 862 -19.44 5.17 3.44
C MET A 862 -18.69 6.04 2.44
N VAL A 863 -19.38 6.97 1.77
CA VAL A 863 -18.76 7.96 0.89
C VAL A 863 -17.77 8.82 1.67
N ASP A 864 -18.20 9.43 2.78
CA ASP A 864 -17.34 10.28 3.61
C ASP A 864 -16.13 9.51 4.17
N TRP A 865 -16.34 8.26 4.59
CA TRP A 865 -15.28 7.40 5.09
C TRP A 865 -14.25 7.05 4.01
N TYR A 866 -14.69 6.63 2.81
CA TYR A 866 -13.77 6.29 1.74
C TYR A 866 -13.06 7.52 1.16
N GLN A 867 -13.68 8.70 1.20
CA GLN A 867 -13.03 9.96 0.85
C GLN A 867 -11.87 10.31 1.78
N ASP A 868 -12.06 10.18 3.09
CA ASP A 868 -10.98 10.37 4.05
C ASP A 868 -9.83 9.38 3.80
N LEU A 869 -10.16 8.15 3.36
CA LEU A 869 -9.18 7.13 3.01
C LEU A 869 -8.37 7.47 1.75
N ALA A 870 -9.03 7.92 0.69
CA ALA A 870 -8.47 7.93 -0.66
C ALA A 870 -8.05 9.32 -1.18
N ARG A 871 -8.64 10.42 -0.67
CA ARG A 871 -8.47 11.77 -1.27
C ARG A 871 -7.00 12.20 -1.38
N ASN A 872 -6.19 11.90 -0.38
CA ASN A 872 -4.77 12.26 -0.41
C ASN A 872 -3.95 11.46 -1.43
N LYS A 873 -4.40 10.24 -1.78
CA LYS A 873 -3.71 9.37 -2.72
C LYS A 873 -3.84 9.89 -4.16
N THR A 874 -4.89 10.67 -4.44
CA THR A 874 -5.13 11.35 -5.73
C THR A 874 -4.38 12.69 -5.90
N ARG A 875 -3.56 13.10 -4.92
CA ARG A 875 -2.79 14.34 -5.04
C ARG A 875 -1.78 14.23 -6.17
N SER A 876 -1.66 15.31 -6.92
CA SER A 876 -0.64 15.44 -7.95
C SER A 876 0.74 15.63 -7.34
N SER A 877 1.75 15.08 -7.99
CA SER A 877 3.17 15.23 -7.66
C SER A 877 3.93 15.91 -8.81
N TYR A 878 5.24 16.09 -8.68
CA TYR A 878 6.06 16.54 -9.80
C TYR A 878 6.02 15.54 -10.96
N GLU A 879 6.16 14.25 -10.69
CA GLU A 879 6.18 13.19 -11.71
C GLU A 879 4.86 13.09 -12.48
N ILE A 880 3.73 13.28 -11.79
CA ILE A 880 2.41 13.34 -12.43
C ILE A 880 2.33 14.54 -13.37
N ARG A 881 2.72 15.73 -12.90
CA ARG A 881 2.76 16.95 -13.72
C ARG A 881 3.66 16.80 -14.94
N GLU A 882 4.90 16.34 -14.75
CA GLU A 882 5.86 16.12 -15.83
C GLU A 882 5.32 15.10 -16.86
N GLN A 883 4.70 14.01 -16.40
CA GLN A 883 4.13 13.01 -17.28
C GLN A 883 2.93 13.55 -18.06
N VAL A 884 2.05 14.34 -17.42
CA VAL A 884 0.92 15.01 -18.08
C VAL A 884 1.42 16.03 -19.10
N GLU A 885 2.39 16.87 -18.74
CA GLU A 885 3.02 17.83 -19.67
C GLU A 885 3.62 17.11 -20.89
N LYS A 886 4.36 16.00 -20.68
CA LYS A 886 4.89 15.17 -21.78
C LYS A 886 3.78 14.59 -22.65
N LEU A 887 2.68 14.13 -22.05
CA LEU A 887 1.57 13.51 -22.75
C LEU A 887 0.81 14.51 -23.65
N PHE A 888 0.75 15.78 -23.23
CA PHE A 888 0.03 16.85 -23.93
C PHE A 888 0.94 17.85 -24.67
N ALA A 889 2.26 17.64 -24.69
CA ALA A 889 3.22 18.50 -25.39
C ALA A 889 2.85 18.65 -26.88
N GLY A 890 2.62 19.88 -27.32
CA GLY A 890 2.19 20.18 -28.69
C GLY A 890 0.73 19.81 -29.01
N ARG A 891 -0.09 19.45 -28.01
CA ARG A 891 -1.51 19.05 -28.14
C ARG A 891 -2.42 19.78 -27.14
N GLU A 892 -2.23 21.09 -26.99
CA GLU A 892 -2.91 21.89 -25.96
C GLU A 892 -4.41 22.12 -26.22
N ASN A 893 -4.85 22.03 -27.49
CA ASN A 893 -6.22 22.34 -27.94
C ASN A 893 -7.17 21.14 -28.01
N LEU A 894 -6.84 20.03 -27.35
CA LEU A 894 -7.71 18.84 -27.34
C LEU A 894 -9.04 19.12 -26.61
N SER A 895 -10.13 18.54 -27.13
CA SER A 895 -11.43 18.52 -26.45
C SER A 895 -11.36 17.75 -25.13
N GLU A 896 -12.35 17.97 -24.25
CA GLU A 896 -12.49 17.26 -22.98
C GLU A 896 -12.45 15.73 -23.16
N THR A 897 -13.23 15.19 -24.11
CA THR A 897 -13.23 13.76 -24.42
C THR A 897 -11.89 13.25 -24.93
N GLU A 898 -11.18 14.02 -25.76
CA GLU A 898 -9.85 13.64 -26.27
C GLU A 898 -8.80 13.62 -25.16
N LYS A 899 -8.88 14.56 -24.20
CA LYS A 899 -8.01 14.55 -23.01
C LYS A 899 -8.25 13.32 -22.14
N ILE A 900 -9.51 13.00 -21.85
CA ILE A 900 -9.89 11.82 -21.06
C ILE A 900 -9.39 10.55 -21.75
N LYS A 901 -9.67 10.41 -23.05
CA LYS A 901 -9.23 9.25 -23.84
C LYS A 901 -7.71 9.11 -23.89
N THR A 902 -6.98 10.23 -23.97
CA THR A 902 -5.51 10.25 -23.98
C THR A 902 -4.94 9.72 -22.67
N ILE A 903 -5.49 10.13 -21.53
CA ILE A 903 -5.09 9.64 -20.21
C ILE A 903 -5.49 8.18 -20.02
N TYR A 904 -6.73 7.80 -20.39
CA TYR A 904 -7.19 6.42 -20.36
C TYR A 904 -6.23 5.49 -21.11
N ASN A 905 -5.93 5.82 -22.38
CA ASN A 905 -5.03 5.03 -23.20
C ASN A 905 -3.65 4.91 -22.58
N PHE A 906 -3.07 6.03 -22.12
CA PHE A 906 -1.77 6.03 -21.45
C PHE A 906 -1.74 5.05 -20.27
N ILE A 907 -2.73 5.10 -19.38
CA ILE A 907 -2.79 4.21 -18.21
C ILE A 907 -2.91 2.76 -18.65
N THR A 908 -3.87 2.45 -19.53
CA THR A 908 -4.12 1.08 -19.99
C THR A 908 -2.95 0.46 -20.76
N GLU A 909 -2.13 1.27 -21.45
CA GLU A 909 -0.98 0.78 -22.23
C GLU A 909 0.30 0.67 -21.40
N ASN A 910 0.49 1.58 -20.43
CA ASN A 910 1.77 1.77 -19.73
C ASN A 910 1.76 1.28 -18.28
N ILE A 911 0.61 0.97 -17.69
CA ILE A 911 0.50 0.44 -16.34
C ILE A 911 0.05 -1.03 -16.41
N ARG A 912 0.77 -1.91 -15.73
CA ARG A 912 0.44 -3.32 -15.62
C ARG A 912 -0.57 -3.51 -14.49
N TYR A 913 -1.77 -3.97 -14.85
CA TYR A 913 -2.77 -4.34 -13.85
C TYR A 913 -2.29 -5.58 -13.08
N SER A 914 -2.43 -5.54 -11.76
CA SER A 914 -2.12 -6.66 -10.87
C SER A 914 -3.27 -6.84 -9.89
N SER A 915 -4.04 -7.92 -10.04
CA SER A 915 -5.12 -8.26 -9.10
C SER A 915 -4.53 -8.86 -7.82
N VAL A 916 -3.88 -8.02 -7.03
CA VAL A 916 -3.17 -8.44 -5.82
C VAL A 916 -3.82 -7.77 -4.63
N SER A 917 -4.51 -8.56 -3.80
CA SER A 917 -5.02 -8.15 -2.49
C SER A 917 -3.93 -7.84 -1.45
N PHE A 918 -2.64 -7.96 -1.83
CA PHE A 918 -1.51 -8.14 -0.90
C PHE A 918 -0.72 -6.87 -0.54
N ARG A 919 -0.84 -5.74 -1.26
CA ARG A 919 0.10 -4.61 -1.06
C ARG A 919 -0.36 -3.50 -0.11
N GLN A 920 -1.65 -3.37 0.17
CA GLN A 920 -2.23 -2.48 1.19
C GLN A 920 -3.54 -3.13 1.67
N SER A 921 -4.07 -2.76 2.84
CA SER A 921 -5.42 -3.21 3.25
C SER A 921 -6.37 -3.07 2.05
N GLY A 922 -7.22 -4.05 1.75
CA GLY A 922 -7.92 -4.19 0.46
C GLY A 922 -8.64 -2.94 -0.09
N LEU A 923 -8.82 -1.91 0.73
CA LEU A 923 -9.57 -0.68 0.47
C LEU A 923 -8.71 0.58 0.27
N ILE A 924 -7.46 0.64 0.75
CA ILE A 924 -6.60 1.85 0.68
C ILE A 924 -5.79 1.86 -0.62
N PRO A 925 -5.92 2.88 -1.50
CA PRO A 925 -5.11 2.97 -2.71
C PRO A 925 -3.68 3.46 -2.46
N GLN A 926 -2.76 3.06 -3.32
CA GLN A 926 -1.43 3.64 -3.44
C GLN A 926 -1.51 5.10 -3.92
N LYS A 927 -0.49 5.92 -3.63
CA LYS A 927 -0.44 7.29 -4.17
C LYS A 927 -0.31 7.23 -5.70
N ALA A 928 -0.97 8.14 -6.41
CA ALA A 928 -0.93 8.21 -7.87
C ALA A 928 0.51 8.20 -8.43
N ARG A 929 1.43 8.93 -7.78
CA ARG A 929 2.86 8.94 -8.10
C ARG A 929 3.45 7.54 -8.09
N ASP A 930 3.20 6.76 -7.04
CA ASP A 930 3.85 5.45 -6.84
C ASP A 930 3.34 4.45 -7.89
N VAL A 931 2.06 4.54 -8.26
CA VAL A 931 1.48 3.79 -9.39
C VAL A 931 2.14 4.18 -10.72
N LEU A 932 2.35 5.48 -10.96
CA LEU A 932 3.01 5.98 -12.17
C LEU A 932 4.48 5.52 -12.24
N VAL A 933 5.20 5.55 -11.12
CA VAL A 933 6.63 5.20 -11.05
C VAL A 933 6.82 3.69 -11.18
N SER A 934 6.12 2.90 -10.37
CA SER A 934 6.24 1.44 -10.35
C SER A 934 5.65 0.76 -11.58
N ARG A 935 4.81 1.47 -12.34
CA ARG A 935 4.11 0.97 -13.54
C ARG A 935 3.24 -0.27 -13.25
N ILE A 936 2.83 -0.47 -12.00
CA ILE A 936 1.98 -1.58 -11.57
C ILE A 936 0.95 -1.08 -10.56
N GLY A 937 -0.28 -1.60 -10.64
CA GLY A 937 -1.35 -1.24 -9.70
C GLY A 937 -2.59 -2.13 -9.84
N ASP A 938 -3.38 -2.20 -8.78
CA ASP A 938 -4.71 -2.83 -8.80
C ASP A 938 -5.81 -1.82 -9.21
N CYS A 939 -7.09 -2.18 -9.03
CA CYS A 939 -8.24 -1.44 -9.55
C CYS A 939 -8.38 -0.03 -8.93
N LYS A 940 -8.14 0.09 -7.62
CA LYS A 940 -8.17 1.38 -6.91
C LYS A 940 -6.92 2.20 -7.22
N ASP A 941 -5.78 1.56 -7.45
CA ASP A 941 -4.52 2.24 -7.79
C ASP A 941 -4.57 2.90 -9.18
N VAL A 942 -5.03 2.17 -10.21
CA VAL A 942 -5.16 2.74 -11.56
C VAL A 942 -6.23 3.82 -11.63
N SER A 943 -7.31 3.67 -10.84
CA SER A 943 -8.33 4.71 -10.67
C SER A 943 -7.75 5.96 -10.00
N THR A 944 -6.89 5.77 -9.00
CA THR A 944 -6.18 6.87 -8.30
C THR A 944 -5.28 7.65 -9.25
N LEU A 945 -4.50 6.96 -10.07
CA LEU A 945 -3.65 7.58 -11.08
C LEU A 945 -4.48 8.37 -12.11
N ALA A 946 -5.58 7.79 -12.60
CA ALA A 946 -6.46 8.48 -13.54
C ALA A 946 -7.06 9.76 -12.94
N ILE A 947 -7.56 9.71 -11.71
CA ILE A 947 -8.12 10.88 -11.02
C ILE A 947 -7.06 11.97 -10.88
N ALA A 948 -5.83 11.63 -10.49
CA ALA A 948 -4.74 12.59 -10.35
C ALA A 948 -4.36 13.24 -11.71
N MET A 949 -4.21 12.44 -12.77
CA MET A 949 -3.85 12.94 -14.10
C MET A 949 -4.98 13.77 -14.74
N LEU A 950 -6.24 13.38 -14.56
CA LEU A 950 -7.41 14.13 -15.06
C LEU A 950 -7.52 15.49 -14.38
N LYS A 951 -7.25 15.55 -13.07
CA LYS A 951 -7.25 16.79 -12.31
C LYS A 951 -6.22 17.80 -12.83
N GLU A 952 -5.03 17.35 -13.23
CA GLU A 952 -3.99 18.22 -13.83
C GLU A 952 -4.41 18.87 -15.15
N VAL A 953 -5.34 18.25 -15.89
CA VAL A 953 -5.91 18.83 -17.12
C VAL A 953 -7.25 19.53 -16.89
N GLY A 954 -7.64 19.75 -15.63
CA GLY A 954 -8.83 20.47 -15.22
C GLY A 954 -10.14 19.68 -15.31
N ILE A 955 -10.07 18.35 -15.25
CA ILE A 955 -11.23 17.45 -15.33
C ILE A 955 -11.41 16.75 -13.98
N ASP A 956 -12.56 16.94 -13.35
CA ASP A 956 -12.88 16.30 -12.08
C ASP A 956 -13.27 14.82 -12.28
N ALA A 957 -12.78 13.95 -11.42
CA ALA A 957 -13.08 12.52 -11.42
C ALA A 957 -13.14 11.99 -9.99
N HIS A 958 -13.90 10.90 -9.80
CA HIS A 958 -14.17 10.28 -8.50
C HIS A 958 -14.01 8.77 -8.57
N TYR A 959 -13.74 8.15 -7.42
CA TYR A 959 -13.81 6.70 -7.31
C TYR A 959 -15.25 6.21 -7.44
N VAL A 960 -15.42 5.02 -7.99
CA VAL A 960 -16.67 4.27 -7.98
C VAL A 960 -16.35 2.89 -7.46
N LEU A 961 -16.83 2.58 -6.25
CA LEU A 961 -16.72 1.25 -5.67
C LEU A 961 -17.78 0.36 -6.29
N VAL A 962 -17.40 -0.83 -6.73
CA VAL A 962 -18.23 -1.76 -7.49
C VAL A 962 -18.25 -3.10 -6.75
N ASN A 963 -19.43 -3.69 -6.62
CA ASN A 963 -19.59 -5.11 -6.36
C ASN A 963 -20.03 -5.76 -7.66
N THR A 964 -19.11 -6.49 -8.31
CA THR A 964 -19.33 -7.04 -9.65
C THR A 964 -20.52 -8.00 -9.68
N ARG A 965 -21.10 -8.23 -10.86
CA ARG A 965 -22.37 -8.93 -11.03
C ARG A 965 -22.32 -10.42 -10.64
N ASP A 966 -21.12 -11.00 -10.62
CA ASP A 966 -20.82 -12.32 -10.08
C ASP A 966 -20.86 -12.40 -8.55
N GLU A 967 -20.93 -11.27 -7.86
CA GLU A 967 -21.27 -11.12 -6.42
C GLU A 967 -22.75 -10.76 -6.20
N GLY A 968 -23.56 -10.85 -7.25
CA GLY A 968 -25.02 -10.74 -7.18
C GLY A 968 -25.55 -9.34 -7.48
N TYR A 969 -26.87 -9.21 -7.58
CA TYR A 969 -27.55 -7.95 -7.85
C TYR A 969 -27.63 -7.03 -6.64
N ASN A 970 -27.48 -7.58 -5.43
CA ASN A 970 -27.27 -6.85 -4.17
C ASN A 970 -28.40 -5.85 -3.82
N THR A 971 -29.65 -6.21 -4.09
CA THR A 971 -30.81 -5.31 -3.89
C THR A 971 -31.13 -5.02 -2.42
N ASN A 972 -30.82 -5.96 -1.54
CA ASN A 972 -31.10 -5.88 -0.10
C ASN A 972 -29.89 -5.50 0.74
N THR A 973 -28.74 -5.26 0.10
CA THR A 973 -27.49 -4.92 0.79
C THR A 973 -27.64 -3.61 1.58
N LEU A 974 -27.11 -3.63 2.79
CA LEU A 974 -27.03 -2.47 3.70
C LEU A 974 -25.64 -1.85 3.63
N PRO A 975 -25.45 -0.59 4.07
CA PRO A 975 -24.15 0.05 4.08
C PRO A 975 -23.08 -0.82 4.74
N SER A 976 -22.03 -1.15 4.00
CA SER A 976 -20.92 -1.99 4.43
C SER A 976 -19.68 -1.68 3.57
N ILE A 977 -18.56 -2.33 3.88
CA ILE A 977 -17.32 -2.25 3.08
C ILE A 977 -17.23 -3.33 2.00
N ALA A 978 -18.31 -4.10 1.76
CA ALA A 978 -18.30 -5.25 0.85
C ALA A 978 -18.36 -4.79 -0.63
N PHE A 979 -17.22 -4.35 -1.15
CA PHE A 979 -16.98 -4.07 -2.56
C PHE A 979 -15.75 -4.86 -3.01
N ASN A 980 -15.79 -5.43 -4.22
CA ASN A 980 -14.71 -6.25 -4.75
C ASN A 980 -13.94 -5.58 -5.91
N HIS A 981 -14.42 -4.45 -6.42
CA HIS A 981 -13.81 -3.73 -7.55
C HIS A 981 -13.91 -2.20 -7.41
N CYS A 982 -13.09 -1.48 -8.18
CA CYS A 982 -13.05 -0.01 -8.21
C CYS A 982 -12.78 0.51 -9.63
N ILE A 983 -13.57 1.49 -10.07
CA ILE A 983 -13.42 2.19 -11.36
C ILE A 983 -13.43 3.72 -11.16
N ALA A 984 -13.25 4.49 -12.23
CA ALA A 984 -13.32 5.96 -12.19
C ALA A 984 -14.62 6.50 -12.80
N GLY A 985 -15.26 7.47 -12.13
CA GLY A 985 -16.37 8.26 -12.65
C GLY A 985 -15.90 9.68 -12.97
N VAL A 986 -15.86 10.04 -14.25
CA VAL A 986 -15.34 11.32 -14.76
C VAL A 986 -16.48 12.29 -15.00
N GLU A 987 -16.39 13.50 -14.45
CA GLU A 987 -17.37 14.55 -14.69
C GLU A 987 -17.16 15.16 -16.08
N THR A 988 -18.19 15.06 -16.92
CA THR A 988 -18.22 15.67 -18.25
C THR A 988 -19.42 16.59 -18.38
N LYS A 989 -19.44 17.41 -19.44
CA LYS A 989 -20.62 18.23 -19.77
C LYS A 989 -21.91 17.42 -19.99
N GLY A 990 -21.80 16.14 -20.33
CA GLY A 990 -22.92 15.22 -20.56
C GLY A 990 -23.37 14.43 -19.33
N GLY A 991 -22.75 14.64 -18.17
CA GLY A 991 -22.93 13.80 -16.98
C GLY A 991 -21.66 13.03 -16.62
N ILE A 992 -21.81 12.01 -15.77
CA ILE A 992 -20.67 11.18 -15.34
C ILE A 992 -20.42 10.10 -16.38
N GLN A 993 -19.17 10.01 -16.84
CA GLN A 993 -18.70 8.91 -17.68
C GLN A 993 -17.90 7.92 -16.83
N TYR A 994 -18.27 6.63 -16.87
CA TYR A 994 -17.61 5.57 -16.11
C TYR A 994 -16.52 4.88 -16.93
N LEU A 995 -15.33 4.74 -16.35
CA LEU A 995 -14.14 4.20 -17.00
C LEU A 995 -13.53 3.09 -16.14
N ASP A 996 -13.53 1.87 -16.65
CA ASP A 996 -12.73 0.77 -16.09
C ASP A 996 -11.32 0.82 -16.70
N LEU A 997 -10.31 0.96 -15.84
CA LEU A 997 -8.90 1.14 -16.22
C LEU A 997 -8.07 -0.14 -16.05
N THR A 998 -8.71 -1.26 -15.67
CA THR A 998 -8.02 -2.52 -15.35
C THR A 998 -7.77 -3.40 -16.57
N ALA A 999 -8.44 -3.13 -17.70
CA ALA A 999 -8.40 -3.99 -18.87
C ALA A 999 -7.72 -3.29 -20.08
N ASN A 1000 -6.45 -3.64 -20.33
CA ASN A 1000 -5.58 -3.00 -21.34
C ASN A 1000 -6.00 -3.20 -22.81
N ASN A 1001 -6.98 -4.04 -23.07
CA ASN A 1001 -7.50 -4.36 -24.40
C ASN A 1001 -8.88 -3.73 -24.69
N PHE A 1002 -9.48 -3.05 -23.71
CA PHE A 1002 -10.83 -2.52 -23.83
C PHE A 1002 -10.82 -1.13 -24.49
N PRO A 1003 -11.66 -0.92 -25.54
CA PRO A 1003 -11.83 0.40 -26.12
C PRO A 1003 -12.36 1.39 -25.09
N PHE A 1004 -11.96 2.66 -25.23
CA PHE A 1004 -12.51 3.77 -24.45
C PHE A 1004 -14.05 3.74 -24.44
N GLY A 1005 -14.65 3.82 -23.25
CA GLY A 1005 -16.09 3.76 -23.07
C GLY A 1005 -16.68 2.35 -23.14
N SER A 1006 -15.88 1.28 -23.02
CA SER A 1006 -16.36 -0.09 -22.82
C SER A 1006 -16.10 -0.55 -21.39
N THR A 1007 -16.75 -1.62 -20.93
CA THR A 1007 -16.54 -2.20 -19.60
C THR A 1007 -16.55 -3.74 -19.67
N PRO A 1008 -15.84 -4.44 -18.77
CA PRO A 1008 -15.99 -5.88 -18.58
C PRO A 1008 -17.45 -6.29 -18.33
N PRO A 1009 -17.92 -7.45 -18.84
CA PRO A 1009 -19.33 -7.84 -18.69
C PRO A 1009 -19.77 -7.99 -17.23
N MET A 1010 -18.87 -8.39 -16.33
CA MET A 1010 -19.14 -8.47 -14.89
C MET A 1010 -19.46 -7.12 -14.23
N ASN A 1011 -19.15 -6.00 -14.88
CA ASN A 1011 -19.49 -4.67 -14.37
C ASN A 1011 -20.86 -4.19 -14.86
N GLU A 1012 -21.43 -4.82 -15.87
CA GLU A 1012 -22.75 -4.45 -16.38
C GLU A 1012 -23.82 -4.78 -15.35
N GLU A 1013 -24.68 -3.80 -15.06
CA GLU A 1013 -25.67 -3.81 -13.99
C GLU A 1013 -25.08 -4.12 -12.59
N ALA A 1014 -23.77 -3.94 -12.37
CA ALA A 1014 -23.15 -4.19 -11.07
C ALA A 1014 -23.56 -3.14 -10.03
N PHE A 1015 -23.76 -3.57 -8.79
CA PHE A 1015 -24.07 -2.67 -7.67
C PHE A 1015 -22.86 -1.77 -7.39
N SER A 1016 -23.08 -0.46 -7.23
CA SER A 1016 -22.00 0.51 -7.17
C SER A 1016 -22.30 1.71 -6.26
N LEU A 1017 -21.22 2.32 -5.76
CA LEU A 1017 -21.26 3.55 -4.97
C LEU A 1017 -20.26 4.58 -5.54
N LEU A 1018 -20.80 5.72 -5.99
CA LEU A 1018 -20.01 6.87 -6.42
C LEU A 1018 -19.47 7.63 -5.20
N ILE A 1019 -18.15 7.72 -5.08
CA ILE A 1019 -17.46 8.40 -3.98
C ILE A 1019 -17.33 9.90 -4.29
N LYS A 1020 -18.45 10.61 -4.23
CA LYS A 1020 -18.53 12.07 -4.48
C LYS A 1020 -19.24 12.77 -3.31
N PRO A 1021 -18.75 13.93 -2.82
CA PRO A 1021 -19.37 14.58 -1.65
C PRO A 1021 -20.86 14.83 -1.86
N GLY A 1022 -21.67 14.48 -0.87
CA GLY A 1022 -23.13 14.62 -0.91
C GLY A 1022 -23.89 13.45 -1.55
N VAL A 1023 -23.21 12.45 -2.11
CA VAL A 1023 -23.84 11.19 -2.53
C VAL A 1023 -24.18 10.35 -1.30
N SER A 1024 -25.39 9.81 -1.24
CA SER A 1024 -25.88 8.93 -0.16
C SER A 1024 -26.70 7.75 -0.66
N LYS A 1025 -26.76 7.56 -1.98
CA LYS A 1025 -27.49 6.48 -2.64
C LYS A 1025 -26.54 5.70 -3.53
N THR A 1026 -26.76 4.40 -3.59
CA THR A 1026 -26.10 3.48 -4.50
C THR A 1026 -26.73 3.57 -5.89
N MET A 1027 -26.07 2.96 -6.87
CA MET A 1027 -26.54 2.85 -8.25
C MET A 1027 -26.16 1.48 -8.83
N HIS A 1028 -26.68 1.15 -10.01
CA HIS A 1028 -26.20 0.04 -10.82
C HIS A 1028 -25.61 0.58 -12.12
N LEU A 1029 -24.51 -0.01 -12.59
CA LEU A 1029 -23.82 0.42 -13.82
C LEU A 1029 -24.61 0.02 -15.06
N LEU A 1030 -25.45 0.89 -15.59
CA LEU A 1030 -26.37 0.54 -16.67
C LEU A 1030 -25.65 0.29 -18.01
N PRO A 1031 -26.03 -0.74 -18.81
CA PRO A 1031 -25.36 -1.07 -20.07
C PRO A 1031 -25.30 0.09 -21.07
N GLU A 1032 -26.32 0.96 -21.11
CA GLU A 1032 -26.37 2.13 -22.00
C GLU A 1032 -25.29 3.19 -21.71
N TRP A 1033 -24.59 3.10 -20.59
CA TRP A 1033 -23.45 3.98 -20.27
C TRP A 1033 -22.17 3.57 -20.98
N PHE A 1034 -22.15 2.37 -21.58
CA PHE A 1034 -21.00 1.79 -22.26
C PHE A 1034 -21.26 1.58 -23.75
N SER A 1035 -20.19 1.32 -24.49
CA SER A 1035 -20.21 1.09 -25.93
C SER A 1035 -20.83 -0.26 -26.25
N SER A 1036 -21.85 -0.26 -27.10
CA SER A 1036 -22.55 -1.48 -27.52
C SER A 1036 -21.62 -2.53 -28.13
N GLN A 1037 -21.90 -3.78 -27.82
CA GLN A 1037 -21.15 -4.96 -28.20
C GLN A 1037 -21.79 -5.61 -29.44
N ASN A 1038 -21.32 -5.25 -30.64
CA ASN A 1038 -21.95 -5.72 -31.88
C ASN A 1038 -21.04 -6.63 -32.69
N ILE A 1039 -21.65 -7.58 -33.39
CA ILE A 1039 -21.02 -8.42 -34.41
C ILE A 1039 -21.72 -8.17 -35.74
N SER A 1040 -20.95 -7.79 -36.76
CA SER A 1040 -21.43 -7.67 -38.14
C SER A 1040 -20.61 -8.56 -39.07
N ARG A 1041 -21.29 -9.35 -39.90
CA ARG A 1041 -20.68 -10.34 -40.79
C ARG A 1041 -21.19 -10.22 -42.20
N SER A 1042 -20.28 -10.39 -43.15
CA SER A 1042 -20.60 -10.55 -44.57
C SER A 1042 -19.81 -11.73 -45.11
N SER A 1043 -20.49 -12.70 -45.69
CA SER A 1043 -19.85 -13.88 -46.28
C SER A 1043 -20.29 -14.11 -47.72
N THR A 1044 -19.33 -14.54 -48.54
CA THR A 1044 -19.57 -15.08 -49.88
C THR A 1044 -19.19 -16.56 -49.85
N VAL A 1045 -20.12 -17.41 -50.25
CA VAL A 1045 -19.95 -18.85 -50.32
C VAL A 1045 -20.09 -19.29 -51.77
N THR A 1046 -19.06 -19.96 -52.29
CA THR A 1046 -19.10 -20.54 -53.63
C THR A 1046 -19.20 -22.04 -53.51
N ILE A 1047 -20.25 -22.63 -54.10
CA ILE A 1047 -20.41 -24.08 -54.14
C ILE A 1047 -19.71 -24.62 -55.38
N GLY A 1048 -18.77 -25.54 -55.18
CA GLY A 1048 -18.07 -26.23 -56.26
C GLY A 1048 -18.91 -27.36 -56.87
N GLU A 1049 -18.56 -27.78 -58.08
CA GLU A 1049 -19.16 -28.97 -58.71
C GLU A 1049 -18.87 -30.26 -57.92
N ASP A 1050 -17.76 -30.27 -57.17
CA ASP A 1050 -17.30 -31.36 -56.30
C ASP A 1050 -17.96 -31.38 -54.92
N ASN A 1051 -19.10 -30.70 -54.73
CA ASN A 1051 -19.83 -30.57 -53.47
C ASN A 1051 -19.08 -29.86 -52.33
N ALA A 1052 -17.86 -29.36 -52.58
CA ALA A 1052 -17.15 -28.53 -51.63
C ALA A 1052 -17.76 -27.12 -51.57
N ILE A 1053 -17.61 -26.47 -50.43
CA ILE A 1053 -17.84 -25.02 -50.33
C ILE A 1053 -16.52 -24.31 -50.14
N GLU A 1054 -16.43 -23.13 -50.74
CA GLU A 1054 -15.42 -22.16 -50.42
C GLU A 1054 -16.09 -20.94 -49.80
N VAL A 1055 -15.68 -20.58 -48.59
CA VAL A 1055 -16.25 -19.50 -47.81
C VAL A 1055 -15.22 -18.39 -47.69
N ASP A 1056 -15.62 -17.18 -48.08
CA ASP A 1056 -14.90 -15.94 -47.93
C ASP A 1056 -15.71 -15.05 -46.99
N LEU A 1057 -15.15 -14.72 -45.82
CA LEU A 1057 -15.92 -14.12 -44.71
C LEU A 1057 -15.18 -12.92 -44.11
N ALA A 1058 -15.90 -11.82 -43.95
CA ALA A 1058 -15.47 -10.63 -43.22
C ALA A 1058 -16.32 -10.45 -41.95
N THR A 1059 -15.66 -10.29 -40.79
CA THR A 1059 -16.32 -10.01 -39.51
C THR A 1059 -15.81 -8.69 -38.93
N VAL A 1060 -16.72 -7.89 -38.37
CA VAL A 1060 -16.44 -6.69 -37.58
C VAL A 1060 -16.99 -6.89 -36.17
N ARG A 1061 -16.18 -6.62 -35.16
CA ARG A 1061 -16.58 -6.64 -33.74
C ARG A 1061 -16.35 -5.28 -33.08
N THR A 1062 -17.27 -4.85 -32.22
CA THR A 1062 -17.18 -3.60 -31.44
C THR A 1062 -17.22 -3.87 -29.93
N GLY A 1063 -16.87 -2.84 -29.14
CA GLY A 1063 -16.88 -2.89 -27.67
C GLY A 1063 -15.97 -3.98 -27.11
N THR A 1064 -16.40 -4.58 -26.01
CA THR A 1064 -15.69 -5.64 -25.29
C THR A 1064 -15.35 -6.87 -26.14
N LEU A 1065 -16.18 -7.19 -27.15
CA LEU A 1065 -15.92 -8.33 -28.05
C LEU A 1065 -14.68 -8.16 -28.93
N ALA A 1066 -14.34 -6.90 -29.25
CA ALA A 1066 -13.08 -6.61 -29.93
C ALA A 1066 -11.89 -6.83 -28.97
N ALA A 1067 -12.05 -6.47 -27.70
CA ALA A 1067 -11.02 -6.63 -26.66
C ALA A 1067 -10.64 -8.10 -26.44
N SER A 1068 -11.61 -8.99 -26.22
CA SER A 1068 -11.37 -10.42 -25.99
C SER A 1068 -10.67 -11.09 -27.17
N LEU A 1069 -11.02 -10.69 -28.40
CA LEU A 1069 -10.36 -11.24 -29.60
C LEU A 1069 -8.93 -10.70 -29.75
N ARG A 1070 -8.67 -9.42 -29.47
CA ARG A 1070 -7.30 -8.88 -29.44
C ARG A 1070 -6.42 -9.66 -28.48
N GLN A 1071 -6.90 -9.92 -27.26
CA GLN A 1071 -6.16 -10.71 -26.26
C GLN A 1071 -5.79 -12.11 -26.78
N SER A 1072 -6.66 -12.73 -27.58
CA SER A 1072 -6.42 -14.06 -28.14
C SER A 1072 -5.47 -14.08 -29.33
N PHE A 1073 -5.28 -12.97 -30.06
CA PHE A 1073 -4.55 -12.95 -31.33
C PHE A 1073 -3.33 -12.04 -31.37
N ARG A 1074 -3.27 -10.97 -30.56
CA ARG A 1074 -2.25 -9.90 -30.63
C ARG A 1074 -0.82 -10.45 -30.54
N ASP A 1075 -0.53 -11.23 -29.50
CA ASP A 1075 0.84 -11.67 -29.20
C ASP A 1075 1.24 -12.98 -29.92
N ARG A 1076 0.35 -13.55 -30.72
CA ARG A 1076 0.60 -14.79 -31.47
C ARG A 1076 1.24 -14.52 -32.82
N ALA A 1077 2.15 -15.40 -33.25
CA ALA A 1077 2.71 -15.34 -34.60
C ALA A 1077 1.63 -15.65 -35.67
N PRO A 1078 1.76 -15.17 -36.92
CA PRO A 1078 0.74 -15.34 -37.97
C PRO A 1078 0.27 -16.79 -38.21
N GLU A 1079 1.18 -17.76 -38.17
CA GLU A 1079 0.82 -19.18 -38.34
C GLU A 1079 0.08 -19.75 -37.12
N GLU A 1080 0.42 -19.27 -35.92
CA GLU A 1080 -0.31 -19.65 -34.71
C GLU A 1080 -1.71 -19.02 -34.68
N ARG A 1081 -1.87 -17.78 -35.17
CA ARG A 1081 -3.19 -17.14 -35.36
C ARG A 1081 -4.06 -17.96 -36.31
N LYS A 1082 -3.51 -18.39 -37.45
CA LYS A 1082 -4.21 -19.29 -38.40
C LYS A 1082 -4.58 -20.61 -37.75
N ARG A 1083 -3.67 -21.20 -36.96
CA ARG A 1083 -3.93 -22.45 -36.22
C ARG A 1083 -5.05 -22.27 -35.20
N THR A 1084 -5.03 -21.22 -34.37
CA THR A 1084 -6.11 -20.90 -33.42
C THR A 1084 -7.46 -20.76 -34.13
N LEU A 1085 -7.51 -20.01 -35.24
CA LEU A 1085 -8.75 -19.87 -36.00
C LEU A 1085 -9.20 -21.20 -36.62
N MET A 1086 -8.26 -21.98 -37.16
CA MET A 1086 -8.55 -23.30 -37.73
C MET A 1086 -9.10 -24.26 -36.66
N GLU A 1087 -8.51 -24.28 -35.46
CA GLU A 1087 -8.98 -25.04 -34.30
C GLU A 1087 -10.41 -24.62 -33.90
N SER A 1088 -10.69 -23.31 -33.90
CA SER A 1088 -12.04 -22.79 -33.65
C SER A 1088 -13.05 -23.22 -34.71
N LEU A 1089 -12.65 -23.28 -35.99
CA LEU A 1089 -13.54 -23.67 -37.09
C LEU A 1089 -13.70 -25.20 -37.21
N ALA A 1090 -12.76 -25.99 -36.68
CA ALA A 1090 -12.76 -27.44 -36.78
C ALA A 1090 -13.91 -28.11 -36.01
N GLY A 1091 -14.50 -27.41 -35.03
CA GLY A 1091 -15.73 -27.85 -34.36
C GLY A 1091 -16.95 -27.88 -35.30
N ASP A 1092 -17.00 -26.96 -36.27
CA ASP A 1092 -18.14 -26.79 -37.19
C ASP A 1092 -17.93 -27.47 -38.56
N TYR A 1093 -16.67 -27.61 -39.00
CA TYR A 1093 -16.33 -28.07 -40.35
C TYR A 1093 -15.28 -29.18 -40.34
N LEU A 1094 -15.66 -30.37 -40.81
CA LEU A 1094 -14.74 -31.50 -40.95
C LEU A 1094 -13.80 -31.31 -42.14
N ASN A 1095 -12.52 -31.69 -41.99
CA ASN A 1095 -11.50 -31.64 -43.05
C ASN A 1095 -11.31 -30.25 -43.69
N LEU A 1096 -11.61 -29.17 -42.96
CA LEU A 1096 -11.50 -27.81 -43.48
C LEU A 1096 -10.04 -27.45 -43.82
N LYS A 1097 -9.86 -26.64 -44.87
CA LYS A 1097 -8.58 -26.06 -45.24
C LYS A 1097 -8.68 -24.53 -45.22
N LEU A 1098 -8.02 -23.91 -44.24
CA LEU A 1098 -7.91 -22.45 -44.16
C LEU A 1098 -6.88 -21.94 -45.17
N TYR A 1099 -7.29 -21.04 -46.07
CA TYR A 1099 -6.43 -20.43 -47.09
C TYR A 1099 -5.77 -19.15 -46.62
N SER A 1100 -6.54 -18.27 -45.99
CA SER A 1100 -6.06 -16.96 -45.54
C SER A 1100 -6.76 -16.51 -44.27
N LEU A 1101 -6.03 -15.72 -43.48
CA LEU A 1101 -6.53 -14.95 -42.34
C LEU A 1101 -5.82 -13.61 -42.36
N THR A 1102 -6.59 -12.54 -42.34
CA THR A 1102 -6.14 -11.16 -42.19
C THR A 1102 -6.89 -10.54 -41.01
N LEU A 1103 -6.17 -9.83 -40.15
CA LEU A 1103 -6.75 -9.09 -39.03
C LEU A 1103 -6.31 -7.63 -39.15
N ASP A 1104 -7.28 -6.74 -39.26
CA ASP A 1104 -7.08 -5.29 -39.28
C ASP A 1104 -7.44 -4.71 -37.91
N ASN A 1105 -6.74 -3.64 -37.51
CA ASN A 1105 -6.94 -2.95 -36.22
C ASN A 1105 -6.66 -3.82 -34.97
N LEU A 1106 -5.77 -4.81 -35.09
CA LEU A 1106 -5.37 -5.67 -33.96
C LEU A 1106 -4.67 -4.87 -32.84
N GLU A 1107 -3.87 -3.88 -33.24
CA GLU A 1107 -3.19 -2.96 -32.32
C GLU A 1107 -4.02 -1.70 -31.97
N ALA A 1108 -4.98 -1.32 -32.83
CA ALA A 1108 -5.76 -0.09 -32.66
C ALA A 1108 -7.00 -0.33 -31.77
N VAL A 1109 -6.84 -0.20 -30.45
CA VAL A 1109 -7.90 -0.50 -29.45
C VAL A 1109 -9.18 0.32 -29.61
N ASP A 1110 -9.08 1.51 -30.18
CA ASP A 1110 -10.17 2.46 -30.35
C ASP A 1110 -10.97 2.29 -31.65
N GLN A 1111 -10.55 1.38 -32.52
CA GLN A 1111 -11.25 1.02 -33.74
C GLN A 1111 -12.00 -0.30 -33.57
N PRO A 1112 -13.07 -0.56 -34.35
CA PRO A 1112 -13.61 -1.91 -34.48
C PRO A 1112 -12.54 -2.87 -34.99
N LEU A 1113 -12.47 -4.06 -34.40
CA LEU A 1113 -11.60 -5.12 -34.88
C LEU A 1113 -12.24 -5.78 -36.09
N GLN A 1114 -11.51 -5.83 -37.20
CA GLN A 1114 -11.99 -6.44 -38.44
C GLN A 1114 -11.09 -7.62 -38.78
N TYR A 1115 -11.69 -8.72 -39.21
CA TYR A 1115 -10.90 -9.84 -39.68
C TYR A 1115 -11.60 -10.54 -40.84
N HIS A 1116 -10.79 -10.93 -41.80
CA HIS A 1116 -11.20 -11.59 -43.02
C HIS A 1116 -10.46 -12.90 -43.19
N TYR A 1117 -11.20 -13.96 -43.50
CA TYR A 1117 -10.61 -15.26 -43.73
C TYR A 1117 -11.34 -16.03 -44.82
N ARG A 1118 -10.58 -16.88 -45.51
CA ARG A 1118 -11.08 -17.73 -46.58
C ARG A 1118 -10.72 -19.17 -46.31
N PHE A 1119 -11.68 -20.08 -46.44
CA PHE A 1119 -11.46 -21.50 -46.22
C PHE A 1119 -12.29 -22.36 -47.18
N ARG A 1120 -11.86 -23.60 -47.39
CA ARG A 1120 -12.60 -24.62 -48.14
C ARG A 1120 -12.97 -25.77 -47.23
N VAL A 1121 -14.20 -26.26 -47.40
CA VAL A 1121 -14.68 -27.48 -46.75
C VAL A 1121 -15.01 -28.48 -47.86
N PRO A 1122 -14.28 -29.60 -47.97
CA PRO A 1122 -14.59 -30.64 -48.94
C PRO A 1122 -15.91 -31.34 -48.58
N ASP A 1123 -16.62 -31.86 -49.58
CA ASP A 1123 -17.81 -32.71 -49.41
C ASP A 1123 -18.89 -32.12 -48.46
N TYR A 1124 -19.07 -30.80 -48.47
CA TYR A 1124 -20.00 -30.12 -47.57
C TYR A 1124 -21.47 -30.41 -47.91
N LEU A 1125 -21.79 -30.55 -49.21
CA LEU A 1125 -23.13 -30.91 -49.66
C LEU A 1125 -23.27 -32.44 -49.72
N SER A 1126 -24.38 -32.96 -49.19
CA SER A 1126 -24.76 -34.35 -49.40
C SER A 1126 -25.76 -34.46 -50.56
N ALA A 1127 -25.53 -35.42 -51.47
CA ALA A 1127 -26.35 -35.60 -52.66
C ALA A 1127 -27.17 -36.90 -52.61
N VAL A 1128 -28.40 -36.85 -53.14
CA VAL A 1128 -29.28 -37.99 -53.39
C VAL A 1128 -29.69 -37.93 -54.85
N GLU A 1129 -29.38 -38.99 -55.60
CA GLU A 1129 -29.63 -39.05 -57.04
C GLU A 1129 -30.89 -39.86 -57.36
N SER A 1130 -31.65 -39.39 -58.36
CA SER A 1130 -32.70 -40.15 -59.04
C SER A 1130 -32.35 -40.31 -60.53
N GLU A 1131 -33.15 -41.07 -61.28
CA GLU A 1131 -32.92 -41.27 -62.72
C GLU A 1131 -32.92 -39.96 -63.53
N THR A 1132 -33.63 -38.92 -63.06
CA THR A 1132 -33.85 -37.66 -63.80
C THR A 1132 -33.36 -36.39 -63.08
N GLU A 1133 -33.28 -36.40 -61.75
CA GLU A 1133 -32.92 -35.24 -60.93
C GLU A 1133 -31.86 -35.59 -59.86
N VAL A 1134 -30.95 -34.66 -59.58
CA VAL A 1134 -30.01 -34.73 -58.45
C VAL A 1134 -30.45 -33.72 -57.39
N PHE A 1135 -30.67 -34.20 -56.18
CA PHE A 1135 -31.00 -33.36 -55.02
C PHE A 1135 -29.77 -33.23 -54.11
N LYS A 1136 -29.43 -32.01 -53.71
CA LYS A 1136 -28.34 -31.75 -52.76
C LYS A 1136 -28.87 -31.04 -51.52
N PHE A 1137 -28.46 -31.50 -50.33
CA PHE A 1137 -28.76 -30.86 -49.06
C PHE A 1137 -27.59 -30.00 -48.62
N MET A 1138 -27.88 -28.76 -48.27
CA MET A 1138 -26.89 -27.81 -47.77
C MET A 1138 -27.40 -27.22 -46.46
N ARG A 1139 -26.67 -27.43 -45.35
CA ARG A 1139 -26.84 -26.58 -44.17
C ARG A 1139 -26.30 -25.19 -44.54
N VAL A 1140 -27.02 -24.13 -44.20
CA VAL A 1140 -26.49 -22.78 -44.45
C VAL A 1140 -25.27 -22.59 -43.55
N PRO A 1141 -24.08 -22.24 -44.08
CA PRO A 1141 -22.86 -22.10 -43.29
C PRO A 1141 -22.85 -20.76 -42.52
N TRP A 1142 -23.82 -20.59 -41.62
CA TRP A 1142 -23.85 -19.46 -40.70
C TRP A 1142 -22.67 -19.53 -39.72
N THR A 1143 -22.15 -18.37 -39.35
CA THR A 1143 -21.08 -18.28 -38.35
C THR A 1143 -21.66 -18.28 -36.94
N ASP A 1144 -21.07 -19.02 -36.00
CA ASP A 1144 -21.60 -19.23 -34.64
C ASP A 1144 -23.08 -19.68 -34.67
N ASN A 1145 -23.33 -20.88 -35.20
CA ASN A 1145 -24.68 -21.46 -35.19
C ASN A 1145 -25.23 -21.50 -33.75
N ARG A 1146 -26.51 -21.15 -33.58
CA ARG A 1146 -27.15 -21.26 -32.26
C ARG A 1146 -27.35 -22.73 -31.92
N GLU A 1147 -26.71 -23.18 -30.84
CA GLU A 1147 -26.85 -24.52 -30.29
C GLU A 1147 -27.84 -24.56 -29.12
N SER A 1148 -28.33 -25.75 -28.79
CA SER A 1148 -29.19 -25.95 -27.62
C SER A 1148 -28.47 -25.58 -26.33
N LEU A 1149 -29.08 -24.72 -25.52
CA LEU A 1149 -28.56 -24.34 -24.21
C LEU A 1149 -29.01 -25.32 -23.13
N GLN A 1150 -28.09 -25.78 -22.27
CA GLN A 1150 -28.42 -26.66 -21.14
C GLN A 1150 -29.47 -26.04 -20.21
N ALA A 1151 -29.39 -24.72 -19.98
CA ALA A 1151 -30.36 -23.96 -19.20
C ALA A 1151 -31.81 -24.03 -19.74
N LEU A 1152 -32.00 -24.42 -21.01
CA LEU A 1152 -33.30 -24.52 -21.68
C LEU A 1152 -33.84 -25.97 -21.76
N SER A 1153 -33.12 -26.93 -21.14
CA SER A 1153 -33.55 -28.33 -21.04
C SER A 1153 -34.66 -28.56 -20.00
N TYR A 1154 -34.74 -27.69 -18.99
CA TYR A 1154 -35.78 -27.72 -17.97
C TYR A 1154 -37.15 -27.37 -18.57
N GLU A 1155 -38.22 -28.02 -18.10
CA GLU A 1155 -39.58 -27.70 -18.54
C GLU A 1155 -40.05 -26.37 -17.95
N GLU A 1156 -39.76 -26.17 -16.68
CA GLU A 1156 -40.02 -24.97 -15.89
C GLU A 1156 -38.78 -24.67 -15.04
N ARG A 1157 -38.67 -23.44 -14.52
CA ARG A 1157 -37.59 -23.02 -13.63
C ARG A 1157 -38.13 -22.31 -12.42
N THR A 1158 -37.45 -22.52 -11.30
CA THR A 1158 -37.71 -21.81 -10.05
C THR A 1158 -36.93 -20.51 -10.01
N TYR A 1159 -35.68 -20.53 -10.46
CA TYR A 1159 -34.79 -19.38 -10.41
C TYR A 1159 -34.65 -18.72 -11.79
N PRO A 1160 -34.36 -17.41 -11.84
CA PRO A 1160 -33.98 -16.76 -13.08
C PRO A 1160 -32.81 -17.48 -13.77
N TYR A 1161 -32.67 -17.29 -15.08
CA TYR A 1161 -31.50 -17.73 -15.84
C TYR A 1161 -30.65 -16.52 -16.19
N TYR A 1162 -29.40 -16.49 -15.71
CA TYR A 1162 -28.38 -15.53 -16.14
C TYR A 1162 -27.90 -15.91 -17.54
N TYR A 1163 -28.55 -15.31 -18.52
CA TYR A 1163 -28.26 -15.43 -19.93
C TYR A 1163 -27.25 -14.35 -20.29
N TRP A 1164 -25.97 -14.71 -20.34
CA TRP A 1164 -24.88 -13.80 -20.71
C TRP A 1164 -24.63 -13.84 -22.22
N PRO A 1165 -25.34 -13.05 -23.05
CA PRO A 1165 -25.14 -13.08 -24.48
C PRO A 1165 -23.76 -12.53 -24.85
N GLY A 1166 -23.04 -13.24 -25.72
CA GLY A 1166 -21.76 -12.76 -26.24
C GLY A 1166 -21.85 -11.60 -27.26
N ALA A 1167 -22.98 -10.88 -27.35
CA ALA A 1167 -23.17 -9.65 -28.15
C ALA A 1167 -24.57 -9.06 -27.91
N ASP A 1168 -24.70 -7.73 -27.95
CA ASP A 1168 -25.99 -7.03 -27.96
C ASP A 1168 -26.72 -7.29 -29.28
N THR A 1169 -26.02 -7.14 -30.40
CA THR A 1169 -26.56 -7.39 -31.74
C THR A 1169 -25.61 -8.21 -32.58
N THR A 1170 -26.12 -9.28 -33.20
CA THR A 1170 -25.42 -10.04 -34.23
C THR A 1170 -26.16 -9.90 -35.56
N ARG A 1171 -25.47 -9.40 -36.59
CA ARG A 1171 -25.97 -9.31 -37.96
C ARG A 1171 -25.07 -10.09 -38.90
N GLU A 1172 -25.67 -10.92 -39.76
CA GLU A 1172 -24.93 -11.66 -40.78
C GLU A 1172 -25.67 -11.61 -42.12
N GLU A 1173 -24.95 -11.21 -43.16
CA GLU A 1173 -25.39 -11.30 -44.55
C GLU A 1173 -24.55 -12.36 -45.27
N ILE A 1174 -25.19 -13.28 -45.96
CA ILE A 1174 -24.53 -14.37 -46.70
C ILE A 1174 -24.99 -14.36 -48.17
N ARG A 1175 -24.02 -14.54 -49.08
CA ARG A 1175 -24.26 -14.69 -50.52
C ARG A 1175 -23.74 -16.04 -50.97
N ILE A 1176 -24.62 -16.94 -51.39
CA ILE A 1176 -24.26 -18.30 -51.80
C ILE A 1176 -24.42 -18.41 -53.32
N THR A 1177 -23.31 -18.52 -54.04
CA THR A 1177 -23.27 -18.71 -55.48
C THR A 1177 -23.40 -20.19 -55.82
N LEU A 1178 -24.44 -20.56 -56.57
CA LEU A 1178 -24.69 -21.92 -57.01
C LEU A 1178 -24.01 -22.19 -58.36
N PRO A 1179 -23.53 -23.42 -58.64
CA PRO A 1179 -23.04 -23.80 -59.96
C PRO A 1179 -24.18 -23.79 -61.00
N PRO A 1180 -23.86 -23.63 -62.30
CA PRO A 1180 -24.87 -23.61 -63.35
C PRO A 1180 -25.80 -24.84 -63.32
N GLY A 1181 -27.11 -24.58 -63.38
CA GLY A 1181 -28.14 -25.62 -63.38
C GLY A 1181 -28.56 -26.14 -62.00
N LEU A 1182 -27.97 -25.66 -60.91
CA LEU A 1182 -28.41 -25.95 -59.53
C LEU A 1182 -29.30 -24.81 -59.00
N GLU A 1183 -30.52 -25.13 -58.57
CA GLU A 1183 -31.50 -24.15 -58.07
C GLU A 1183 -32.13 -24.61 -56.74
N PRO A 1184 -32.53 -23.70 -55.83
CA PRO A 1184 -33.19 -24.08 -54.59
C PRO A 1184 -34.63 -24.56 -54.85
N VAL A 1185 -34.99 -25.73 -54.30
CA VAL A 1185 -36.37 -26.25 -54.33
C VAL A 1185 -37.28 -25.38 -53.46
N ALA A 1186 -36.80 -24.99 -52.28
CA ALA A 1186 -37.44 -24.02 -51.41
C ALA A 1186 -36.40 -23.43 -50.44
N LEU A 1187 -36.38 -22.09 -50.29
CA LEU A 1187 -35.53 -21.40 -49.33
C LEU A 1187 -36.17 -21.30 -47.93
N GLY A 1188 -37.49 -21.38 -47.88
CA GLY A 1188 -38.27 -21.16 -46.66
C GLY A 1188 -39.10 -19.89 -46.68
N ARG A 1189 -39.77 -19.64 -45.55
CA ARG A 1189 -40.51 -18.40 -45.30
C ARG A 1189 -39.65 -17.52 -44.42
N ASP A 1190 -39.82 -16.21 -44.56
CA ASP A 1190 -39.22 -15.24 -43.65
C ASP A 1190 -39.66 -15.51 -42.22
N VAL A 1191 -38.70 -15.49 -41.31
CA VAL A 1191 -38.93 -15.70 -39.88
C VAL A 1191 -38.66 -14.39 -39.17
N SER A 1192 -39.63 -13.96 -38.36
CA SER A 1192 -39.47 -12.88 -37.40
C SER A 1192 -40.05 -13.34 -36.08
N LEU A 1193 -39.20 -13.39 -35.05
CA LEU A 1193 -39.53 -13.80 -33.70
C LEU A 1193 -39.17 -12.68 -32.74
N SER A 1194 -39.98 -12.50 -31.71
CA SER A 1194 -39.76 -11.48 -30.68
C SER A 1194 -40.27 -11.97 -29.34
N THR A 1195 -39.48 -11.73 -28.29
CA THR A 1195 -39.84 -11.92 -26.88
C THR A 1195 -39.35 -10.71 -26.07
N PRO A 1196 -39.70 -10.57 -24.78
CA PRO A 1196 -39.09 -9.54 -23.92
C PRO A 1196 -37.57 -9.66 -23.78
N VAL A 1197 -36.99 -10.84 -24.01
CA VAL A 1197 -35.55 -11.13 -23.82
C VAL A 1197 -34.74 -10.91 -25.09
N ALA A 1198 -35.26 -11.27 -26.26
CA ALA A 1198 -34.52 -11.21 -27.53
C ALA A 1198 -35.43 -11.11 -28.77
N ASP A 1199 -34.85 -10.64 -29.87
CA ASP A 1199 -35.44 -10.61 -31.21
C ASP A 1199 -34.59 -11.42 -32.21
N TYR A 1200 -35.25 -12.07 -33.17
CA TYR A 1200 -34.60 -12.80 -34.25
C TYR A 1200 -35.30 -12.56 -35.59
N GLN A 1201 -34.53 -12.35 -36.65
CA GLN A 1201 -35.01 -12.26 -38.02
C GLN A 1201 -34.13 -13.08 -38.96
N LEU A 1202 -34.77 -13.80 -39.88
CA LEU A 1202 -34.12 -14.60 -40.93
C LEU A 1202 -34.90 -14.43 -42.24
N ASN A 1203 -34.23 -13.98 -43.29
CA ASN A 1203 -34.80 -13.82 -44.64
C ASN A 1203 -33.86 -14.43 -45.68
N PHE A 1204 -34.47 -15.06 -46.70
CA PHE A 1204 -33.74 -15.57 -47.87
C PHE A 1204 -34.40 -15.10 -49.16
N THR A 1205 -33.58 -14.74 -50.15
CA THR A 1205 -34.02 -14.48 -51.52
C THR A 1205 -33.11 -15.20 -52.51
N PHE A 1206 -33.60 -15.50 -53.71
CA PHE A 1206 -32.80 -16.11 -54.78
C PHE A 1206 -33.01 -15.36 -56.08
N SER A 1207 -31.91 -14.98 -56.72
CA SER A 1207 -31.91 -14.33 -58.03
C SER A 1207 -30.58 -14.56 -58.74
N ASN A 1208 -30.63 -14.77 -60.06
CA ASN A 1208 -29.44 -14.90 -60.91
C ASN A 1208 -28.42 -15.96 -60.42
N GLY A 1209 -28.89 -17.12 -59.93
CA GLY A 1209 -28.02 -18.20 -59.45
C GLY A 1209 -27.39 -17.96 -58.08
N VAL A 1210 -27.80 -16.91 -57.35
CA VAL A 1210 -27.27 -16.57 -56.02
C VAL A 1210 -28.39 -16.58 -54.98
N ILE A 1211 -28.17 -17.26 -53.85
CA ILE A 1211 -29.01 -17.17 -52.65
C ILE A 1211 -28.46 -16.05 -51.76
N TYR A 1212 -29.30 -15.09 -51.40
CA TYR A 1212 -28.99 -14.04 -50.43
C TYR A 1212 -29.70 -14.36 -49.11
N GLY A 1213 -28.96 -14.52 -48.03
CA GLY A 1213 -29.48 -14.70 -46.68
C GLY A 1213 -29.16 -13.50 -45.79
N LYS A 1214 -30.12 -13.12 -44.94
CA LYS A 1214 -29.92 -12.12 -43.88
C LYS A 1214 -30.40 -12.66 -42.54
N ARG A 1215 -29.53 -12.64 -41.54
CA ARG A 1215 -29.80 -13.06 -40.16
C ARG A 1215 -29.52 -11.90 -39.19
N LEU A 1216 -30.45 -11.63 -38.28
CA LEU A 1216 -30.33 -10.62 -37.23
C LEU A 1216 -30.77 -11.23 -35.90
N PHE A 1217 -29.97 -11.07 -34.86
CA PHE A 1217 -30.29 -11.45 -33.49
C PHE A 1217 -29.99 -10.25 -32.58
N ILE A 1218 -30.97 -9.80 -31.79
CA ILE A 1218 -30.83 -8.68 -30.84
C ILE A 1218 -31.15 -9.20 -29.44
N ASN A 1219 -30.21 -9.06 -28.51
CA ASN A 1219 -30.40 -9.32 -27.10
C ASN A 1219 -30.93 -8.07 -26.41
N LYS A 1220 -32.00 -8.21 -25.62
CA LYS A 1220 -32.67 -7.11 -24.90
C LYS A 1220 -32.49 -7.21 -23.38
N LYS A 1221 -32.26 -8.40 -22.85
CA LYS A 1221 -32.00 -8.65 -21.41
C LYS A 1221 -30.91 -9.71 -21.24
N GLN A 1222 -30.16 -9.59 -20.16
CA GLN A 1222 -29.17 -10.60 -19.71
C GLN A 1222 -29.72 -11.55 -18.63
N VAL A 1223 -30.93 -11.28 -18.13
CA VAL A 1223 -31.61 -12.14 -17.16
C VAL A 1223 -32.96 -12.55 -17.74
N VAL A 1224 -33.19 -13.86 -17.76
CA VAL A 1224 -34.48 -14.45 -18.13
C VAL A 1224 -35.20 -14.82 -16.85
N SER A 1225 -36.28 -14.11 -16.54
CA SER A 1225 -37.08 -14.41 -15.34
C SER A 1225 -37.85 -15.73 -15.50
N PRO A 1226 -38.29 -16.37 -14.39
CA PRO A 1226 -39.15 -17.56 -14.47
C PRO A 1226 -40.40 -17.35 -15.34
N GLU A 1227 -40.97 -16.14 -15.33
CA GLU A 1227 -42.15 -15.79 -16.15
C GLU A 1227 -41.80 -15.71 -17.65
N ASP A 1228 -40.65 -15.14 -17.99
CA ASP A 1228 -40.19 -15.02 -19.38
C ASP A 1228 -39.63 -16.36 -19.92
N TYR A 1229 -39.21 -17.28 -19.04
CA TYR A 1229 -38.46 -18.51 -19.37
C TYR A 1229 -39.12 -19.37 -20.44
N ARG A 1230 -40.40 -19.69 -20.29
CA ARG A 1230 -41.10 -20.56 -21.24
C ARG A 1230 -41.13 -19.95 -22.64
N SER A 1231 -41.45 -18.66 -22.73
CA SER A 1231 -41.50 -17.94 -24.01
C SER A 1231 -40.12 -17.84 -24.65
N PHE A 1232 -39.08 -17.64 -23.84
CA PHE A 1232 -37.70 -17.57 -24.29
C PHE A 1232 -37.18 -18.95 -24.74
N ARG A 1233 -37.52 -20.04 -24.01
CA ARG A 1233 -37.19 -21.42 -24.39
C ARG A 1233 -37.80 -21.78 -25.73
N GLU A 1234 -39.09 -21.51 -25.92
CA GLU A 1234 -39.78 -21.77 -27.19
C GLU A 1234 -39.19 -20.92 -28.33
N PHE A 1235 -38.91 -19.64 -28.07
CA PHE A 1235 -38.23 -18.73 -29.01
C PHE A 1235 -36.85 -19.28 -29.42
N TYR A 1236 -35.99 -19.58 -28.45
CA TYR A 1236 -34.60 -19.94 -28.69
C TYR A 1236 -34.51 -21.33 -29.35
N ASN A 1237 -35.33 -22.30 -28.94
CA ASN A 1237 -35.42 -23.59 -29.62
C ASN A 1237 -35.88 -23.43 -31.08
N ARG A 1238 -36.78 -22.48 -31.35
CA ARG A 1238 -37.15 -22.16 -32.74
C ARG A 1238 -36.00 -21.51 -33.49
N VAL A 1239 -35.24 -20.59 -32.88
CA VAL A 1239 -34.03 -20.01 -33.48
C VAL A 1239 -33.02 -21.11 -33.83
N VAL A 1240 -32.70 -22.01 -32.91
CA VAL A 1240 -31.81 -23.16 -33.14
C VAL A 1240 -32.28 -23.99 -34.34
N ARG A 1241 -33.60 -24.26 -34.42
CA ARG A 1241 -34.19 -24.99 -35.54
C ARG A 1241 -34.03 -24.27 -36.87
N GLU A 1242 -34.32 -22.97 -36.92
CA GLU A 1242 -34.22 -22.18 -38.15
C GLU A 1242 -32.76 -21.97 -38.58
N ASP A 1243 -31.82 -21.79 -37.64
CA ASP A 1243 -30.37 -21.71 -37.94
C ASP A 1243 -29.81 -23.06 -38.42
N SER A 1244 -30.29 -24.18 -37.88
CA SER A 1244 -29.91 -25.54 -38.30
C SER A 1244 -30.52 -25.99 -39.63
N ARG A 1245 -31.36 -25.15 -40.25
CA ARG A 1245 -32.13 -25.49 -41.43
C ARG A 1245 -31.25 -25.85 -42.62
N GLN A 1246 -31.63 -26.92 -43.31
CA GLN A 1246 -31.04 -27.31 -44.59
C GLN A 1246 -31.85 -26.75 -45.76
N ILE A 1247 -31.16 -26.24 -46.77
CA ILE A 1247 -31.72 -25.87 -48.06
C ILE A 1247 -31.56 -27.07 -48.99
N LEU A 1248 -32.68 -27.47 -49.60
CA LEU A 1248 -32.71 -28.48 -50.65
C LEU A 1248 -32.47 -27.80 -52.00
N LEU A 1249 -31.44 -28.24 -52.70
CA LEU A 1249 -31.07 -27.77 -54.04
C LEU A 1249 -31.37 -28.89 -55.05
N ARG A 1250 -31.79 -28.53 -56.26
CA ARG A 1250 -32.14 -29.45 -57.35
C ARG A 1250 -31.39 -29.09 -58.62
N GLN A 1251 -30.90 -30.12 -59.29
CA GLN A 1251 -30.28 -30.04 -60.60
C GLN A 1251 -30.92 -31.05 -61.55
N LEU A 1252 -31.33 -30.61 -62.74
CA LEU A 1252 -31.83 -31.49 -63.80
C LEU A 1252 -30.64 -32.15 -64.50
N ARG A 1253 -30.67 -33.49 -64.69
CA ARG A 1253 -29.66 -34.15 -65.53
C ARG A 1253 -29.86 -33.74 -66.98
N GLN A 1254 -28.84 -33.15 -67.61
CA GLN A 1254 -28.85 -32.94 -69.06
C GLN A 1254 -28.76 -34.32 -69.74
N ASN A 1255 -29.78 -34.69 -70.51
CA ASN A 1255 -29.74 -35.86 -71.37
C ASN A 1255 -28.58 -35.69 -72.38
N GLN A 1256 -27.65 -36.65 -72.40
CA GLN A 1256 -26.61 -36.74 -73.43
C GLN A 1256 -27.19 -36.87 -74.83
#